data_AF-A0A9Q3ZGW3-F1
#
_entry.id   AF-A0A9Q3ZGW3-F1
#
_cell.length_a   1.000
_cell.length_b   1.000
_cell.length_c   1.000
_cell.angle_alpha   90.00
_cell.angle_beta   90.00
_cell.angle_gamma   90.00
#
_symmetry.space_group_name_H-M   'P 1'
#
loop_
_entity.id
_entity.type
_entity.pdbx_description
1 polymer ?
#
loop_
_entity_poly.entity_id
_entity_poly.type
_entity_poly.pdbx_seq_one_letter_code
_entity_poly.pdbx_strand_id
1 'polypeptide(L)'
;MFFSSRPGRLARVFLILLLSIPSLVLAQSAPNPTVRDTVFDIQQRFLEQFSTEALQSMTPDQVLANLSAEERHILGTDFVRFTVNVPVVVSVIRDPWPVAQFWLADLGFEKTDLKARIRHETEWEVWQATFPAGEVGLGVNGIIDGDSNGSIESYAIAVAPVNADDELVISDLYHPSFGLDTVALERPAWADEESRYFIELPDRLVGQQSVQLLRTRRNDGQLIHFANVTPYPSTAKPDQVVLTLGDDPATSAVVQWRTGRTENAGKVVFQEKSRFTGFEAGDDYLSASSEGPVVIDSPREDILAEYDTLDDYPGGLLELRPEPGNDPVVNRHIVPLRDLKPATTYVYAVGNGEDGGWSAPREFTTDPADPEAFSFIYMGDVQHGFEEWEPLVRRAYEYTPNARFIVMTGDMVNRGPERDDWDAFFHASEGVYSEQPLVPVLGNHEYNGQEPTLYLDQFMLPENGPRGMEERLYSFRYGDAFFAIIDGSLKGEEELAKQAAWLDQQLAQADATWKFVAIHQPIYGSRPTQDEPELRQAFLPILDRHGVDLMLQGHTHAYLRTQPMKGGEVVPEGEGTVYLVANSGTKFYEVGGFQEKYGVEPAVMIADLVTYQVIDIDGGELRYRAYDVDGAVVDAFTLEKTPVDEEEPVDPEPEPEPPASGGGSGGGGWGPGLLLAGALLLWRRRPRRRGVSGACHYHSPEKYWV
;
A
#
# COMPACT_ATOMS: atom_id res chain seq x y z
N MET A 1 -10.32 57.53 -68.19
CA MET A 1 -9.35 56.42 -68.08
C MET A 1 -9.38 55.93 -66.65
N PHE A 2 -9.83 54.70 -66.44
CA PHE A 2 -10.15 54.16 -65.13
C PHE A 2 -8.88 53.82 -64.34
N PHE A 3 -8.82 54.37 -63.13
CA PHE A 3 -7.84 54.13 -62.08
C PHE A 3 -8.30 52.96 -61.20
N SER A 4 -7.34 52.25 -60.59
CA SER A 4 -7.41 51.92 -59.16
C SER A 4 -6.10 51.28 -58.68
N SER A 5 -5.35 52.04 -57.89
CA SER A 5 -4.17 51.62 -57.14
C SER A 5 -4.41 51.88 -55.65
N ARG A 6 -4.24 50.81 -54.85
CA ARG A 6 -3.78 50.76 -53.45
C ARG A 6 -4.65 51.36 -52.31
N PRO A 7 -4.38 50.92 -51.05
CA PRO A 7 -5.43 50.56 -50.08
C PRO A 7 -5.49 51.46 -48.83
N GLY A 8 -6.52 51.24 -48.00
CA GLY A 8 -6.51 51.58 -46.57
C GLY A 8 -7.69 52.41 -46.07
N ARG A 9 -8.41 51.85 -45.09
CA ARG A 9 -9.18 52.46 -43.97
C ARG A 9 -10.30 51.50 -43.56
N LEU A 10 -10.30 50.99 -42.32
CA LEU A 10 -10.98 51.58 -41.15
C LEU A 10 -12.50 51.77 -41.36
N ALA A 11 -13.25 51.17 -40.42
CA ALA A 11 -14.67 51.37 -40.10
C ALA A 11 -15.73 50.76 -41.03
N ARG A 12 -16.34 49.66 -40.58
CA ARG A 12 -17.78 49.39 -40.77
C ARG A 12 -18.38 48.72 -39.53
N VAL A 13 -18.86 49.59 -38.64
CA VAL A 13 -20.07 49.36 -37.83
C VAL A 13 -21.26 49.61 -38.77
N PHE A 14 -22.18 48.65 -38.89
CA PHE A 14 -23.63 48.84 -38.65
C PHE A 14 -24.39 47.55 -38.95
N LEU A 15 -24.99 47.00 -37.89
CA LEU A 15 -26.36 46.49 -37.84
C LEU A 15 -26.70 45.16 -38.55
N ILE A 16 -26.56 44.06 -37.82
CA ILE A 16 -27.60 43.01 -37.82
C ILE A 16 -27.99 42.80 -36.35
N LEU A 17 -29.14 43.37 -36.00
CA LEU A 17 -29.86 43.17 -34.74
C LEU A 17 -30.98 42.17 -35.02
N LEU A 18 -31.27 41.35 -34.01
CA LEU A 18 -32.41 40.43 -33.88
C LEU A 18 -32.26 39.08 -34.57
N LEU A 19 -31.54 38.16 -33.92
CA LEU A 19 -31.98 36.77 -33.62
C LEU A 19 -30.88 36.07 -32.81
N SER A 20 -30.67 36.54 -31.58
CA SER A 20 -29.92 35.83 -30.55
C SER A 20 -30.73 35.94 -29.26
N ILE A 21 -31.81 35.16 -29.22
CA ILE A 21 -32.38 34.72 -27.95
C ILE A 21 -31.33 33.73 -27.41
N PRO A 22 -30.65 34.00 -26.28
CA PRO A 22 -30.00 32.92 -25.58
C PRO A 22 -31.12 31.98 -25.17
N SER A 23 -31.04 30.73 -25.63
CA SER A 23 -31.80 29.64 -25.03
C SER A 23 -31.50 29.68 -23.54
N LEU A 24 -32.39 30.30 -22.77
CA LEU A 24 -32.60 29.91 -21.38
C LEU A 24 -32.93 28.42 -21.47
N VAL A 25 -31.91 27.59 -21.32
CA VAL A 25 -32.10 26.33 -20.65
C VAL A 25 -32.55 26.74 -19.25
N LEU A 26 -33.87 26.83 -19.08
CA LEU A 26 -34.50 26.52 -17.81
C LEU A 26 -34.02 25.09 -17.52
N ALA A 27 -32.88 24.97 -16.85
CA ALA A 27 -32.63 23.82 -16.02
C ALA A 27 -33.87 23.74 -15.15
N GLN A 28 -34.65 22.68 -15.31
CA GLN A 28 -35.59 22.30 -14.28
C GLN A 28 -34.74 22.21 -13.01
N SER A 29 -34.92 23.18 -12.11
CA SER A 29 -34.38 23.12 -10.76
C SER A 29 -34.74 21.74 -10.22
N ALA A 30 -33.73 20.95 -9.86
CA ALA A 30 -33.97 19.80 -9.00
C ALA A 30 -34.80 20.29 -7.79
N PRO A 31 -35.84 19.55 -7.37
CA PRO A 31 -36.70 19.99 -6.29
C PRO A 31 -35.93 19.90 -4.97
N ASN A 32 -35.51 21.05 -4.44
CA ASN A 32 -34.75 21.25 -3.19
C ASN A 32 -33.33 20.63 -3.18
N PRO A 33 -32.32 21.33 -2.62
CA PRO A 33 -30.97 20.80 -2.50
C PRO A 33 -30.94 19.57 -1.60
N THR A 34 -30.13 18.55 -1.95
CA THR A 34 -29.95 17.37 -1.10
C THR A 34 -29.05 17.71 0.09
N VAL A 35 -29.01 16.83 1.11
CA VAL A 35 -28.02 16.93 2.20
C VAL A 35 -26.60 17.01 1.67
N ARG A 36 -26.27 16.20 0.65
CA ARG A 36 -24.96 16.18 0.00
C ARG A 36 -24.62 17.52 -0.64
N ASP A 37 -25.53 18.05 -1.47
CA ASP A 37 -25.33 19.36 -2.13
C ASP A 37 -25.13 20.47 -1.09
N THR A 38 -25.93 20.40 -0.01
CA THR A 38 -25.88 21.37 1.09
C THR A 38 -24.54 21.32 1.82
N VAL A 39 -24.03 20.13 2.15
CA VAL A 39 -22.70 19.96 2.78
C VAL A 39 -21.61 20.49 1.86
N PHE A 40 -21.62 20.13 0.58
CA PHE A 40 -20.65 20.62 -0.40
C PHE A 40 -20.61 22.15 -0.45
N ASP A 41 -21.78 22.78 -0.59
CA ASP A 41 -21.89 24.25 -0.67
C ASP A 41 -21.39 24.93 0.61
N ILE A 42 -21.66 24.35 1.80
CA ILE A 42 -21.14 24.86 3.07
C ILE A 42 -19.61 24.79 3.09
N GLN A 43 -19.04 23.65 2.69
CA GLN A 43 -17.60 23.44 2.70
C GLN A 43 -16.87 24.38 1.75
N GLN A 44 -17.38 24.58 0.53
CA GLN A 44 -16.83 25.56 -0.43
C GLN A 44 -16.85 26.97 0.15
N ARG A 45 -17.99 27.37 0.73
CA ARG A 45 -18.13 28.66 1.39
C ARG A 45 -17.15 28.81 2.56
N PHE A 46 -16.93 27.76 3.34
CA PHE A 46 -16.00 27.78 4.46
C PHE A 46 -14.54 27.94 4.01
N LEU A 47 -14.12 27.29 2.92
CA LEU A 47 -12.79 27.47 2.32
C LEU A 47 -12.51 28.90 1.86
N GLU A 48 -13.53 29.61 1.35
CA GLU A 48 -13.39 31.01 0.95
C GLU A 48 -13.34 31.97 2.14
N GLN A 49 -14.01 31.63 3.25
CA GLN A 49 -14.21 32.53 4.39
C GLN A 49 -13.16 32.37 5.49
N PHE A 50 -12.59 31.19 5.66
CA PHE A 50 -11.71 30.86 6.78
C PHE A 50 -10.32 30.46 6.29
N SER A 51 -9.30 30.83 7.07
CA SER A 51 -7.94 30.31 6.85
C SER A 51 -7.85 28.83 7.20
N THR A 52 -6.89 28.12 6.63
CA THR A 52 -6.58 26.71 6.93
C THR A 52 -6.52 26.42 8.44
N GLU A 53 -5.77 27.23 9.20
CA GLU A 53 -5.67 27.10 10.67
C GLU A 53 -7.02 27.25 11.40
N ALA A 54 -7.92 28.09 10.87
CA ALA A 54 -9.23 28.32 11.44
C ALA A 54 -10.19 27.16 11.12
N LEU A 55 -10.09 26.55 9.93
CA LEU A 55 -10.83 25.36 9.56
C LEU A 55 -10.40 24.13 10.38
N GLN A 56 -9.09 23.98 10.60
CA GLN A 56 -8.53 22.87 11.39
C GLN A 56 -8.91 22.92 12.87
N SER A 57 -9.11 24.12 13.41
CA SER A 57 -9.44 24.34 14.84
C SER A 57 -10.93 24.58 15.10
N MET A 58 -11.79 24.42 14.07
CA MET A 58 -13.20 24.73 14.18
C MET A 58 -13.94 23.71 15.05
N THR A 59 -14.65 24.21 16.07
CA THR A 59 -15.48 23.39 16.97
C THR A 59 -16.89 23.15 16.39
N PRO A 60 -17.62 22.11 16.84
CA PRO A 60 -19.02 21.88 16.44
C PRO A 60 -19.92 23.09 16.62
N ASP A 61 -19.80 23.79 17.75
CA ASP A 61 -20.59 25.00 18.02
C ASP A 61 -20.28 26.13 17.03
N GLN A 62 -19.01 26.28 16.63
CA GLN A 62 -18.61 27.26 15.62
C GLN A 62 -19.13 26.89 14.24
N VAL A 63 -19.09 25.63 13.84
CA VAL A 63 -19.70 25.18 12.57
C VAL A 63 -21.18 25.51 12.56
N LEU A 64 -21.92 25.07 13.59
CA LEU A 64 -23.37 25.28 13.69
C LEU A 64 -23.76 26.76 13.72
N ALA A 65 -22.94 27.61 14.34
CA ALA A 65 -23.17 29.06 14.38
C ALA A 65 -22.96 29.74 13.01
N ASN A 66 -22.21 29.12 12.10
CA ASN A 66 -21.98 29.61 10.75
C ASN A 66 -22.93 28.99 9.70
N LEU A 67 -23.82 28.07 10.11
CA LEU A 67 -24.85 27.54 9.23
C LEU A 67 -26.01 28.54 9.06
N SER A 68 -26.56 28.60 7.86
CA SER A 68 -27.86 29.25 7.64
C SER A 68 -28.99 28.43 8.27
N ALA A 69 -30.14 29.07 8.50
CA ALA A 69 -31.31 28.37 9.04
C ALA A 69 -31.80 27.24 8.11
N GLU A 70 -31.66 27.42 6.80
CA GLU A 70 -32.01 26.43 5.78
C GLU A 70 -31.03 25.26 5.77
N GLU A 71 -29.73 25.54 5.80
CA GLU A 71 -28.67 24.51 5.92
C GLU A 71 -28.86 23.66 7.17
N ARG A 72 -29.06 24.29 8.34
CA ARG A 72 -29.31 23.56 9.59
C ARG A 72 -30.58 22.70 9.51
N HIS A 73 -31.63 23.19 8.85
CA HIS A 73 -32.85 22.43 8.66
C HIS A 73 -32.59 21.18 7.80
N ILE A 74 -32.00 21.34 6.61
CA ILE A 74 -31.71 20.23 5.69
C ILE A 74 -30.84 19.17 6.37
N LEU A 75 -29.74 19.58 7.01
CA LEU A 75 -28.85 18.65 7.74
C LEU A 75 -29.56 17.97 8.93
N GLY A 76 -30.60 18.60 9.48
CA GLY A 76 -31.32 18.11 10.66
C GLY A 76 -32.52 17.21 10.37
N THR A 77 -33.05 17.21 9.14
CA THR A 77 -34.29 16.48 8.82
C THR A 77 -34.29 15.68 7.52
N ASP A 78 -33.39 15.97 6.58
CA ASP A 78 -33.54 15.48 5.21
C ASP A 78 -32.62 14.29 4.89
N PHE A 79 -31.81 13.85 5.86
CA PHE A 79 -30.89 12.73 5.69
C PHE A 79 -31.62 11.38 5.64
N VAL A 80 -32.57 11.17 6.55
CA VAL A 80 -33.48 10.02 6.55
C VAL A 80 -34.90 10.54 6.54
N ARG A 81 -35.71 10.14 5.55
CA ARG A 81 -37.13 10.49 5.53
C ARG A 81 -37.98 9.27 5.23
N PHE A 82 -39.10 9.14 5.91
CA PHE A 82 -40.08 8.09 5.65
C PHE A 82 -41.45 8.54 6.13
N THR A 83 -42.51 7.89 5.66
CA THR A 83 -43.89 8.15 6.06
C THR A 83 -44.39 7.04 6.97
N VAL A 84 -45.11 7.42 8.03
CA VAL A 84 -45.79 6.50 8.94
C VAL A 84 -47.30 6.73 8.93
N ASN A 85 -48.08 5.65 8.94
CA ASN A 85 -49.54 5.71 8.91
C ASN A 85 -50.20 6.04 10.27
N VAL A 86 -49.47 5.87 11.37
CA VAL A 86 -49.92 6.10 12.76
C VAL A 86 -48.88 6.92 13.53
N PRO A 87 -49.24 7.56 14.66
CA PRO A 87 -48.24 8.18 15.53
C PRO A 87 -47.23 7.14 16.03
N VAL A 88 -45.94 7.48 16.00
CA VAL A 88 -44.84 6.57 16.34
C VAL A 88 -43.92 7.14 17.41
N VAL A 89 -43.30 6.25 18.17
CA VAL A 89 -42.06 6.53 18.91
C VAL A 89 -40.90 6.09 18.03
N VAL A 90 -39.99 7.01 17.75
CA VAL A 90 -38.73 6.73 17.05
C VAL A 90 -37.63 6.66 18.10
N SER A 91 -36.84 5.59 18.06
CA SER A 91 -35.65 5.40 18.89
C SER A 91 -34.40 5.53 18.02
N VAL A 92 -33.53 6.46 18.38
CA VAL A 92 -32.19 6.60 17.81
C VAL A 92 -31.21 5.92 18.76
N ILE A 93 -30.57 4.85 18.28
CA ILE A 93 -29.56 4.08 19.01
C ILE A 93 -28.21 4.52 18.46
N ARG A 94 -27.37 5.14 19.30
CA ARG A 94 -26.11 5.76 18.87
C ARG A 94 -24.97 5.52 19.87
N ASP A 95 -23.74 5.68 19.40
CA ASP A 95 -22.55 5.70 20.25
C ASP A 95 -22.63 6.87 21.27
N PRO A 96 -22.31 6.67 22.58
CA PRO A 96 -22.32 7.68 23.65
C PRO A 96 -21.25 8.79 23.55
N TRP A 97 -20.94 9.26 22.33
CA TRP A 97 -20.05 10.39 22.08
C TRP A 97 -20.42 11.67 22.86
N PRO A 98 -19.42 12.45 23.35
CA PRO A 98 -19.67 13.64 24.18
C PRO A 98 -20.51 14.71 23.51
N VAL A 99 -20.44 14.80 22.18
CA VAL A 99 -21.21 15.74 21.37
C VAL A 99 -22.37 14.99 20.74
N ALA A 100 -23.59 15.30 21.18
CA ALA A 100 -24.79 14.77 20.55
C ALA A 100 -25.06 15.43 19.21
N GLN A 101 -25.67 14.70 18.29
CA GLN A 101 -26.17 15.26 17.04
C GLN A 101 -27.12 16.43 17.35
N PHE A 102 -26.84 17.60 16.76
CA PHE A 102 -27.55 18.84 17.09
C PHE A 102 -29.08 18.73 16.89
N TRP A 103 -29.50 17.92 15.92
CA TRP A 103 -30.90 17.77 15.55
C TRP A 103 -31.70 16.90 16.52
N LEU A 104 -31.06 16.11 17.39
CA LEU A 104 -31.77 15.33 18.42
C LEU A 104 -32.59 16.26 19.33
N ALA A 105 -31.95 17.30 19.86
CA ALA A 105 -32.64 18.29 20.69
C ALA A 105 -33.64 19.11 19.86
N ASP A 106 -33.29 19.50 18.63
CA ASP A 106 -34.16 20.30 17.76
C ASP A 106 -35.46 19.55 17.41
N LEU A 107 -35.42 18.21 17.32
CA LEU A 107 -36.58 17.34 17.08
C LEU A 107 -37.23 16.80 18.37
N GLY A 108 -36.78 17.23 19.55
CA GLY A 108 -37.38 16.85 20.83
C GLY A 108 -37.07 15.43 21.29
N PHE A 109 -35.95 14.84 20.85
CA PHE A 109 -35.47 13.57 21.40
C PHE A 109 -34.96 13.74 22.83
N GLU A 110 -35.36 12.81 23.68
CA GLU A 110 -34.88 12.71 25.06
C GLU A 110 -34.08 11.43 25.25
N LYS A 111 -32.95 11.53 25.95
CA LYS A 111 -32.10 10.39 26.31
C LYS A 111 -32.82 9.50 27.33
N THR A 112 -32.83 8.19 27.06
CA THR A 112 -33.44 7.19 27.96
C THR A 112 -32.40 6.51 28.86
N ASP A 113 -32.85 5.61 29.72
CA ASP A 113 -32.01 4.69 30.51
C ASP A 113 -31.65 3.39 29.76
N LEU A 114 -32.12 3.23 28.51
CA LEU A 114 -31.90 2.04 27.71
C LEU A 114 -30.51 2.04 27.07
N LYS A 115 -29.94 0.84 26.93
CA LYS A 115 -28.61 0.57 26.38
C LYS A 115 -28.63 -0.61 25.41
N ALA A 116 -27.82 -0.55 24.36
CA ALA A 116 -27.63 -1.64 23.40
C ALA A 116 -26.14 -1.85 23.15
N ARG A 117 -25.77 -3.00 22.58
CA ARG A 117 -24.39 -3.26 22.15
C ARG A 117 -24.38 -3.90 20.78
N ILE A 118 -23.51 -3.40 19.91
CA ILE A 118 -23.27 -3.92 18.56
C ILE A 118 -21.94 -4.66 18.56
N ARG A 119 -21.80 -5.72 17.76
CA ARG A 119 -20.55 -6.47 17.63
C ARG A 119 -19.41 -5.54 17.17
N HIS A 120 -18.25 -5.70 17.78
CA HIS A 120 -17.05 -4.85 17.60
C HIS A 120 -17.18 -3.41 18.11
N GLU A 121 -18.27 -3.11 18.83
CA GLU A 121 -18.57 -1.77 19.33
C GLU A 121 -18.76 -1.71 20.85
N THR A 122 -18.75 -0.49 21.36
CA THR A 122 -18.97 -0.18 22.79
C THR A 122 -20.47 -0.21 23.17
N GLU A 123 -20.81 0.23 24.38
CA GLU A 123 -22.20 0.33 24.85
C GLU A 123 -22.88 1.58 24.27
N TRP A 124 -23.95 1.39 23.50
CA TRP A 124 -24.69 2.44 22.81
C TRP A 124 -25.87 2.96 23.64
N GLU A 125 -26.18 4.25 23.50
CA GLU A 125 -27.28 4.93 24.16
C GLU A 125 -28.50 5.07 23.26
N VAL A 126 -29.69 5.12 23.88
CA VAL A 126 -30.97 5.21 23.16
C VAL A 126 -31.68 6.53 23.49
N TRP A 127 -32.06 7.26 22.46
CA TRP A 127 -32.82 8.50 22.51
C TRP A 127 -34.18 8.30 21.86
N GLN A 128 -35.24 8.91 22.40
CA GLN A 128 -36.61 8.73 21.89
C GLN A 128 -37.34 10.05 21.70
N ALA A 129 -38.12 10.13 20.61
CA ALA A 129 -39.09 11.20 20.35
C ALA A 129 -40.38 10.61 19.77
N THR A 130 -41.49 11.34 19.94
CA THR A 130 -42.79 10.95 19.39
C THR A 130 -43.13 11.82 18.18
N PHE A 131 -43.51 11.17 17.09
CA PHE A 131 -43.92 11.82 15.86
C PHE A 131 -45.41 11.54 15.56
N PRO A 132 -46.16 12.51 15.04
CA PRO A 132 -47.52 12.26 14.54
C PRO A 132 -47.48 11.34 13.30
N ALA A 133 -48.64 10.80 12.92
CA ALA A 133 -48.78 10.15 11.62
C ALA A 133 -48.44 11.14 10.49
N GLY A 134 -47.71 10.69 9.48
CA GLY A 134 -47.20 11.51 8.39
C GLY A 134 -45.70 11.33 8.16
N GLU A 135 -45.06 12.37 7.63
CA GLU A 135 -43.64 12.37 7.31
C GLU A 135 -42.79 12.49 8.59
N VAL A 136 -41.76 11.65 8.69
CA VAL A 136 -40.71 11.69 9.70
C VAL A 136 -39.40 11.97 8.99
N GLY A 137 -38.68 12.98 9.45
CA GLY A 137 -37.35 13.36 8.96
C GLY A 137 -36.33 13.34 10.10
N LEU A 138 -35.16 12.75 9.84
CA LEU A 138 -34.03 12.69 10.78
C LEU A 138 -32.76 13.21 10.10
N GLY A 139 -31.85 13.75 10.91
CA GLY A 139 -30.65 14.43 10.42
C GLY A 139 -29.45 13.53 10.19
N VAL A 140 -28.37 14.16 9.73
CA VAL A 140 -27.07 13.52 9.45
C VAL A 140 -26.46 12.84 10.69
N ASN A 141 -25.61 11.84 10.47
CA ASN A 141 -24.96 11.09 11.54
C ASN A 141 -24.12 11.96 12.48
N GLY A 142 -23.51 13.03 11.96
CA GLY A 142 -22.73 14.00 12.70
C GLY A 142 -22.15 15.06 11.76
N ILE A 143 -21.52 16.09 12.32
CA ILE A 143 -20.80 17.12 11.55
C ILE A 143 -19.28 17.02 11.65
N ILE A 144 -18.78 15.97 12.32
CA ILE A 144 -17.37 15.68 12.54
C ILE A 144 -17.00 14.44 11.71
N ASP A 145 -15.71 14.31 11.37
CA ASP A 145 -15.14 13.09 10.77
C ASP A 145 -15.31 11.86 11.68
N GLY A 146 -15.58 10.70 11.07
CA GLY A 146 -15.65 9.42 11.76
C GLY A 146 -14.29 8.75 12.00
N ASP A 147 -13.22 9.15 11.30
CA ASP A 147 -11.98 8.35 11.25
C ASP A 147 -10.77 8.98 11.98
N SER A 148 -10.83 10.24 12.41
CA SER A 148 -9.78 10.86 13.24
C SER A 148 -10.00 10.60 14.75
N ASN A 149 -9.71 9.37 15.17
CA ASN A 149 -9.58 8.97 16.58
C ASN A 149 -10.88 8.96 17.42
N GLY A 150 -12.05 8.69 16.81
CA GLY A 150 -13.31 8.84 17.54
C GLY A 150 -14.62 8.61 16.78
N SER A 151 -14.86 7.39 16.34
CA SER A 151 -16.00 6.95 15.51
C SER A 151 -17.36 7.54 15.89
N ILE A 152 -17.87 8.51 15.12
CA ILE A 152 -19.31 8.70 14.98
C ILE A 152 -19.80 7.63 14.01
N GLU A 153 -20.12 6.46 14.53
CA GLU A 153 -20.82 5.44 13.75
C GLU A 153 -22.22 5.94 13.35
N SER A 154 -22.73 5.48 12.20
CA SER A 154 -24.09 5.80 11.78
C SER A 154 -25.09 5.33 12.82
N TYR A 155 -26.07 6.14 13.23
CA TYR A 155 -27.03 5.69 14.24
C TYR A 155 -27.98 4.62 13.68
N ALA A 156 -28.46 3.73 14.55
CA ALA A 156 -29.51 2.77 14.20
C ALA A 156 -30.89 3.29 14.61
N ILE A 157 -31.93 2.90 13.86
CA ILE A 157 -33.30 3.42 14.04
C ILE A 157 -34.24 2.26 14.38
N ALA A 158 -35.00 2.41 15.46
CA ALA A 158 -36.13 1.55 15.78
C ALA A 158 -37.43 2.37 15.84
N VAL A 159 -38.50 1.86 15.24
CA VAL A 159 -39.79 2.54 15.14
C VAL A 159 -40.89 1.63 15.69
N ALA A 160 -41.68 2.18 16.60
CA ALA A 160 -42.86 1.51 17.18
C ALA A 160 -44.08 2.45 17.16
N PRO A 161 -45.30 1.93 16.99
CA PRO A 161 -46.49 2.74 17.15
C PRO A 161 -46.64 3.20 18.61
N VAL A 162 -47.16 4.40 18.81
CA VAL A 162 -47.45 4.91 20.18
C VAL A 162 -48.46 4.03 20.89
N ASN A 163 -49.47 3.51 20.17
CA ASN A 163 -50.38 2.50 20.68
C ASN A 163 -49.98 1.12 20.15
N ALA A 164 -49.70 0.17 21.06
CA ALA A 164 -49.22 -1.16 20.69
C ALA A 164 -50.20 -2.00 19.85
N ASP A 165 -51.48 -1.63 19.82
CA ASP A 165 -52.52 -2.30 19.02
C ASP A 165 -52.61 -1.77 17.58
N ASP A 166 -51.93 -0.66 17.25
CA ASP A 166 -51.92 -0.08 15.92
C ASP A 166 -50.98 -0.86 14.98
N GLU A 167 -51.41 -1.09 13.74
CA GLU A 167 -50.57 -1.69 12.70
C GLU A 167 -49.71 -0.60 12.05
N LEU A 168 -48.41 -0.60 12.33
CA LEU A 168 -47.44 0.34 11.77
C LEU A 168 -47.05 -0.07 10.33
N VAL A 169 -47.21 0.88 9.41
CA VAL A 169 -46.69 0.82 8.04
C VAL A 169 -45.73 1.99 7.83
N ILE A 170 -44.48 1.66 7.50
CA ILE A 170 -43.47 2.61 7.01
C ILE A 170 -43.50 2.57 5.48
N SER A 171 -43.66 3.73 4.84
CA SER A 171 -43.64 3.90 3.38
C SER A 171 -42.74 5.07 2.97
N ASP A 172 -42.52 5.23 1.66
CA ASP A 172 -41.84 6.40 1.08
C ASP A 172 -40.46 6.67 1.70
N LEU A 173 -39.73 5.60 2.03
CA LEU A 173 -38.37 5.69 2.56
C LEU A 173 -37.46 6.34 1.52
N TYR A 174 -36.99 7.54 1.85
CA TYR A 174 -36.09 8.33 1.04
C TYR A 174 -34.68 7.74 1.14
N HIS A 175 -34.09 7.52 -0.04
CA HIS A 175 -32.90 6.73 -0.35
C HIS A 175 -33.19 5.25 -0.66
N PRO A 176 -33.09 4.82 -1.93
CA PRO A 176 -33.48 3.47 -2.36
C PRO A 176 -32.60 2.36 -1.76
N SER A 177 -31.42 2.70 -1.24
CA SER A 177 -30.50 1.74 -0.61
C SER A 177 -30.70 1.60 0.90
N PHE A 178 -31.58 2.38 1.53
CA PHE A 178 -31.95 2.14 2.93
C PHE A 178 -32.93 0.95 3.00
N GLY A 179 -32.75 0.12 4.02
CA GLY A 179 -33.52 -1.09 4.24
C GLY A 179 -34.63 -0.92 5.27
N LEU A 180 -35.61 -1.82 5.21
CA LEU A 180 -36.54 -2.07 6.31
C LEU A 180 -36.33 -3.49 6.83
N ASP A 181 -36.15 -3.63 8.13
CA ASP A 181 -36.02 -4.93 8.80
C ASP A 181 -36.70 -4.87 10.18
N THR A 182 -36.40 -5.83 11.05
CA THR A 182 -36.84 -5.92 12.43
C THR A 182 -35.63 -5.88 13.35
N VAL A 183 -35.73 -5.11 14.42
CA VAL A 183 -34.68 -5.01 15.43
C VAL A 183 -34.63 -6.31 16.25
N ALA A 184 -33.52 -7.04 16.17
CA ALA A 184 -33.29 -8.27 16.93
C ALA A 184 -31.79 -8.56 17.10
N LEU A 185 -31.46 -9.48 18.02
CA LEU A 185 -30.10 -10.00 18.16
C LEU A 185 -29.67 -10.74 16.89
N GLU A 186 -28.37 -10.70 16.59
CA GLU A 186 -27.78 -11.35 15.41
C GLU A 186 -28.34 -10.85 14.06
N ARG A 187 -29.07 -9.72 14.06
CA ARG A 187 -29.51 -9.01 12.85
C ARG A 187 -28.66 -7.76 12.64
N PRO A 188 -28.18 -7.49 11.42
CA PRO A 188 -27.39 -6.30 11.11
C PRO A 188 -28.10 -5.01 11.50
N ALA A 189 -27.35 -4.06 12.06
CA ALA A 189 -27.89 -2.73 12.36
C ALA A 189 -27.95 -1.82 11.10
N TRP A 190 -27.14 -2.13 10.08
CA TRP A 190 -27.05 -1.41 8.80
C TRP A 190 -27.27 -2.36 7.63
N ALA A 191 -27.70 -1.82 6.49
CA ALA A 191 -28.04 -2.60 5.29
C ALA A 191 -26.79 -3.10 4.53
N ASP A 192 -25.65 -2.44 4.71
CA ASP A 192 -24.37 -2.65 4.00
C ASP A 192 -23.27 -3.25 4.89
N GLU A 193 -23.57 -3.65 6.13
CA GLU A 193 -22.58 -4.15 7.07
C GLU A 193 -23.12 -5.33 7.89
N GLU A 194 -23.10 -6.51 7.28
CA GLU A 194 -23.60 -7.74 7.91
C GLU A 194 -22.83 -8.15 9.17
N SER A 195 -21.56 -7.75 9.30
CA SER A 195 -20.72 -8.19 10.41
C SER A 195 -21.04 -7.49 11.74
N ARG A 196 -21.77 -6.37 11.68
CA ARG A 196 -22.12 -5.54 12.84
C ARG A 196 -23.61 -5.62 13.15
N TYR A 197 -23.93 -6.56 14.01
CA TYR A 197 -25.28 -6.85 14.50
C TYR A 197 -25.40 -6.62 16.00
N PHE A 198 -26.63 -6.49 16.49
CA PHE A 198 -26.90 -6.37 17.92
C PHE A 198 -26.51 -7.65 18.66
N ILE A 199 -25.65 -7.51 19.68
CA ILE A 199 -25.27 -8.60 20.60
C ILE A 199 -25.88 -8.42 21.99
N GLU A 200 -26.31 -7.21 22.34
CA GLU A 200 -27.15 -6.93 23.50
C GLU A 200 -28.20 -5.89 23.14
N LEU A 201 -29.46 -6.11 23.52
CA LEU A 201 -30.59 -5.27 23.11
C LEU A 201 -31.67 -5.27 24.21
N PRO A 202 -32.27 -4.11 24.56
CA PRO A 202 -33.38 -4.06 25.51
C PRO A 202 -34.62 -4.78 24.96
N ASP A 203 -35.32 -5.54 25.82
CA ASP A 203 -36.57 -6.23 25.47
C ASP A 203 -37.61 -5.32 24.83
N ARG A 204 -37.62 -4.02 25.19
CA ARG A 204 -38.55 -3.03 24.64
C ARG A 204 -38.30 -2.71 23.17
N LEU A 205 -37.08 -2.89 22.66
CA LEU A 205 -36.71 -2.61 21.27
C LEU A 205 -36.81 -3.85 20.37
N VAL A 206 -36.75 -5.05 20.95
CA VAL A 206 -36.87 -6.31 20.22
C VAL A 206 -38.21 -6.38 19.48
N GLY A 207 -38.16 -6.66 18.18
CA GLY A 207 -39.36 -6.81 17.35
C GLY A 207 -39.92 -5.51 16.77
N GLN A 208 -39.34 -4.34 17.08
CA GLN A 208 -39.71 -3.08 16.44
C GLN A 208 -39.25 -3.05 14.96
N GLN A 209 -39.89 -2.20 14.14
CA GLN A 209 -39.44 -2.00 12.77
C GLN A 209 -38.11 -1.23 12.77
N SER A 210 -37.16 -1.70 11.98
CA SER A 210 -35.85 -1.08 11.78
C SER A 210 -35.83 -0.34 10.46
N VAL A 211 -35.31 0.89 10.46
CA VAL A 211 -34.89 1.58 9.23
C VAL A 211 -33.38 1.44 9.16
N GLN A 212 -32.90 0.51 8.33
CA GLN A 212 -31.48 0.19 8.19
C GLN A 212 -30.82 1.21 7.28
N LEU A 213 -29.99 2.07 7.89
CA LEU A 213 -29.14 3.00 7.17
C LEU A 213 -27.96 2.27 6.52
N LEU A 214 -27.17 3.03 5.77
CA LEU A 214 -25.86 2.59 5.28
C LEU A 214 -24.77 3.08 6.25
N ARG A 215 -23.95 2.17 6.76
CA ARG A 215 -22.81 2.50 7.62
C ARG A 215 -21.76 3.29 6.85
N THR A 216 -21.56 2.98 5.58
CA THR A 216 -20.65 3.70 4.69
C THR A 216 -20.96 5.20 4.62
N ARG A 217 -22.24 5.58 4.72
CA ARG A 217 -22.73 6.97 4.72
C ARG A 217 -22.60 7.72 6.06
N ARG A 218 -21.68 7.29 6.94
CA ARG A 218 -21.45 7.93 8.26
C ARG A 218 -20.91 9.36 8.18
N ASN A 219 -20.20 9.70 7.10
CA ASN A 219 -19.54 11.00 6.93
C ASN A 219 -20.38 12.03 6.13
N ASP A 220 -21.64 11.72 5.83
CA ASP A 220 -22.53 12.56 5.01
C ASP A 220 -22.86 13.95 5.56
N GLY A 221 -22.56 14.22 6.83
CA GLY A 221 -22.71 15.54 7.42
C GLY A 221 -21.40 16.27 7.70
N GLN A 222 -20.25 15.73 7.27
CA GLN A 222 -18.93 16.19 7.71
C GLN A 222 -18.65 17.66 7.32
N LEU A 223 -18.52 18.51 8.33
CA LEU A 223 -18.21 19.94 8.21
C LEU A 223 -17.04 20.36 9.10
N ILE A 224 -16.44 19.43 9.84
CA ILE A 224 -15.22 19.59 10.62
C ILE A 224 -14.19 18.60 10.07
N HIS A 225 -12.94 19.05 9.98
CA HIS A 225 -11.84 18.29 9.39
C HIS A 225 -12.09 17.90 7.92
N PHE A 226 -13.05 18.55 7.24
CA PHE A 226 -13.33 18.30 5.82
C PHE A 226 -12.21 18.82 4.91
N ALA A 227 -11.51 19.88 5.35
CA ALA A 227 -10.31 20.38 4.71
C ALA A 227 -9.13 19.54 5.21
N ASN A 228 -8.72 18.56 4.41
CA ASN A 228 -7.50 17.82 4.65
C ASN A 228 -6.31 18.75 4.42
N VAL A 229 -5.37 18.74 5.35
CA VAL A 229 -4.11 19.48 5.27
C VAL A 229 -3.09 18.46 5.71
N THR A 230 -2.08 18.19 4.89
CA THR A 230 -1.04 17.24 5.29
C THR A 230 -0.36 17.78 6.56
N PRO A 231 -0.20 16.96 7.61
CA PRO A 231 0.65 17.32 8.74
C PRO A 231 2.13 17.38 8.35
N TYR A 232 2.50 16.92 7.15
CA TYR A 232 3.87 16.78 6.67
C TYR A 232 4.13 17.57 5.36
N PRO A 233 3.89 18.90 5.35
CA PRO A 233 4.09 19.71 4.15
C PRO A 233 5.54 19.65 3.68
N SER A 234 5.73 19.56 2.37
CA SER A 234 7.06 19.60 1.77
C SER A 234 7.69 20.98 1.95
N THR A 235 9.03 21.02 1.95
CA THR A 235 9.77 22.27 2.06
C THR A 235 10.91 22.32 1.05
N ALA A 236 11.59 23.46 0.97
CA ALA A 236 12.80 23.56 0.17
C ALA A 236 13.96 22.68 0.69
N LYS A 237 13.90 22.23 1.95
CA LYS A 237 14.90 21.34 2.53
C LYS A 237 14.56 19.89 2.23
N PRO A 238 15.57 19.03 1.96
CA PRO A 238 15.37 17.60 1.83
C PRO A 238 14.69 16.99 3.06
N ASP A 239 13.61 16.24 2.83
CA ASP A 239 12.99 15.34 3.79
C ASP A 239 12.73 13.96 3.15
N GLN A 240 12.15 13.02 3.92
CA GLN A 240 11.89 11.64 3.47
C GLN A 240 13.10 11.00 2.78
N VAL A 241 14.28 11.13 3.39
CA VAL A 241 15.51 10.53 2.86
C VAL A 241 15.42 9.03 3.05
N VAL A 242 15.46 8.29 1.93
CA VAL A 242 15.31 6.84 1.88
C VAL A 242 16.47 6.25 1.07
N LEU A 243 16.99 5.14 1.56
CA LEU A 243 17.92 4.26 0.86
C LEU A 243 17.14 3.07 0.32
N THR A 244 17.43 2.67 -0.91
CA THR A 244 17.09 1.34 -1.44
C THR A 244 18.38 0.67 -1.91
N LEU A 245 18.34 -0.66 -2.04
CA LEU A 245 19.45 -1.41 -2.61
C LEU A 245 19.62 -1.05 -4.09
N GLY A 246 20.87 -0.99 -4.56
CA GLY A 246 21.16 -0.88 -6.00
C GLY A 246 21.12 -2.24 -6.69
N ASP A 247 21.40 -2.26 -8.00
CA ASP A 247 21.45 -3.48 -8.83
C ASP A 247 22.37 -4.57 -8.24
N ASP A 248 23.47 -4.14 -7.63
CA ASP A 248 24.42 -4.98 -6.90
C ASP A 248 24.72 -4.31 -5.55
N PRO A 249 24.17 -4.83 -4.43
CA PRO A 249 24.38 -4.27 -3.09
C PRO A 249 25.85 -4.15 -2.65
N ALA A 250 26.77 -4.90 -3.27
CA ALA A 250 28.20 -4.81 -2.97
C ALA A 250 28.87 -3.58 -3.61
N THR A 251 28.31 -3.06 -4.70
CA THR A 251 28.93 -1.99 -5.49
C THR A 251 28.01 -0.82 -5.82
N SER A 252 26.76 -0.88 -5.36
CA SER A 252 25.76 0.16 -5.63
C SER A 252 24.73 0.31 -4.51
N ALA A 253 24.20 1.51 -4.40
CA ALA A 253 23.09 1.88 -3.52
C ALA A 253 22.31 3.03 -4.17
N VAL A 254 21.05 3.23 -3.79
CA VAL A 254 20.25 4.35 -4.31
C VAL A 254 19.84 5.24 -3.16
N VAL A 255 20.06 6.54 -3.33
CA VAL A 255 19.64 7.58 -2.37
C VAL A 255 18.53 8.39 -3.00
N GLN A 256 17.42 8.53 -2.28
CA GLN A 256 16.25 9.25 -2.74
C GLN A 256 15.63 10.10 -1.63
N TRP A 257 15.04 11.24 -1.98
CA TRP A 257 14.47 12.18 -1.01
C TRP A 257 13.43 13.10 -1.65
N ARG A 258 12.61 13.77 -0.84
CA ARG A 258 11.59 14.71 -1.28
C ARG A 258 12.02 16.16 -1.02
N THR A 259 11.56 17.05 -1.89
CA THR A 259 11.55 18.51 -1.70
C THR A 259 10.23 19.08 -2.22
N GLY A 260 9.99 20.36 -1.95
CA GLY A 260 8.93 21.12 -2.59
C GLY A 260 9.07 21.21 -4.12
N ARG A 261 8.03 21.74 -4.75
CA ARG A 261 7.91 21.86 -6.22
C ARG A 261 8.94 22.80 -6.86
N THR A 262 9.51 23.74 -6.11
CA THR A 262 10.41 24.76 -6.66
C THR A 262 11.86 24.28 -6.78
N GLU A 263 12.19 23.17 -6.12
CA GLU A 263 13.52 22.64 -5.93
C GLU A 263 13.84 21.63 -7.02
N ASN A 264 14.33 22.12 -8.16
CA ASN A 264 14.59 21.29 -9.34
C ASN A 264 16.00 20.69 -9.40
N ALA A 265 16.81 20.87 -8.35
CA ALA A 265 18.18 20.38 -8.29
C ALA A 265 18.35 19.47 -7.07
N GLY A 266 18.88 18.28 -7.29
CA GLY A 266 19.21 17.33 -6.24
C GLY A 266 20.64 16.82 -6.38
N LYS A 267 21.39 16.87 -5.28
CA LYS A 267 22.77 16.43 -5.21
C LYS A 267 23.01 15.57 -3.97
N VAL A 268 23.82 14.53 -4.14
CA VAL A 268 24.38 13.72 -3.05
C VAL A 268 25.89 13.94 -3.01
N VAL A 269 26.43 14.14 -1.82
CA VAL A 269 27.87 14.09 -1.54
C VAL A 269 28.13 12.90 -0.64
N PHE A 270 29.20 12.16 -0.90
CA PHE A 270 29.52 10.96 -0.15
C PHE A 270 31.02 10.67 -0.10
N GLN A 271 31.45 10.01 0.98
CA GLN A 271 32.84 9.66 1.22
C GLN A 271 32.92 8.39 2.08
N GLU A 272 33.94 7.55 1.86
CA GLU A 272 34.28 6.46 2.78
C GLU A 272 34.42 6.99 4.22
N LYS A 273 33.73 6.35 5.17
CA LYS A 273 33.71 6.74 6.59
C LYS A 273 35.12 6.84 7.19
N SER A 274 36.03 5.98 6.76
CA SER A 274 37.44 5.97 7.18
C SER A 274 38.22 7.24 6.80
N ARG A 275 37.71 8.02 5.84
CA ARG A 275 38.29 9.29 5.36
C ARG A 275 37.48 10.51 5.77
N PHE A 276 36.31 10.32 6.36
CA PHE A 276 35.38 11.41 6.65
C PHE A 276 35.85 12.25 7.84
N THR A 277 36.08 13.54 7.61
CA THR A 277 36.38 14.53 8.67
C THR A 277 35.36 15.68 8.72
N GLY A 278 34.40 15.67 7.79
CA GLY A 278 33.44 16.72 7.52
C GLY A 278 33.16 16.79 6.01
N PHE A 279 32.08 17.47 5.62
CA PHE A 279 31.91 17.90 4.23
C PHE A 279 32.26 19.39 4.16
N GLU A 280 33.52 19.71 3.92
CA GLU A 280 33.97 21.10 3.76
C GLU A 280 34.19 21.47 2.29
N ALA A 281 33.97 22.74 1.96
CA ALA A 281 34.14 23.22 0.59
C ALA A 281 35.59 23.07 0.12
N GLY A 282 35.82 22.28 -0.93
CA GLY A 282 37.14 22.03 -1.51
C GLY A 282 37.76 20.68 -1.14
N ASP A 283 37.10 19.89 -0.29
CA ASP A 283 37.49 18.49 -0.02
C ASP A 283 37.23 17.59 -1.24
N ASP A 284 38.03 16.52 -1.33
CA ASP A 284 37.94 15.50 -2.39
C ASP A 284 36.97 14.37 -1.98
N TYR A 285 35.69 14.71 -1.93
CA TYR A 285 34.58 13.76 -1.78
C TYR A 285 33.92 13.45 -3.13
N LEU A 286 33.29 12.28 -3.21
CA LEU A 286 32.51 11.91 -4.39
C LEU A 286 31.19 12.67 -4.36
N SER A 287 30.68 13.02 -5.55
CA SER A 287 29.36 13.61 -5.66
C SER A 287 28.64 13.12 -6.90
N ALA A 288 27.33 12.96 -6.76
CA ALA A 288 26.41 12.58 -7.81
C ALA A 288 25.19 13.51 -7.75
N SER A 289 24.46 13.61 -8.85
CA SER A 289 23.27 14.46 -8.95
C SER A 289 22.17 13.69 -9.64
N SER A 290 20.92 14.02 -9.32
CA SER A 290 19.77 13.44 -10.03
C SER A 290 19.80 13.92 -11.47
N GLU A 291 19.25 13.13 -12.40
CA GLU A 291 19.02 13.56 -13.79
C GLU A 291 17.89 14.61 -13.91
N GLY A 292 17.39 15.08 -12.76
CA GLY A 292 16.19 15.89 -12.55
C GLY A 292 15.32 15.23 -11.46
N PRO A 293 14.44 15.97 -10.79
CA PRO A 293 13.46 15.34 -9.93
C PRO A 293 12.39 14.62 -10.75
N VAL A 294 11.92 13.50 -10.23
CA VAL A 294 10.62 12.93 -10.59
C VAL A 294 9.56 13.83 -9.96
N VAL A 295 8.65 14.35 -10.79
CA VAL A 295 7.54 15.18 -10.32
C VAL A 295 6.45 14.24 -9.83
N ILE A 296 6.20 14.26 -8.53
CA ILE A 296 5.17 13.45 -7.91
C ILE A 296 3.92 14.31 -7.79
N ASP A 297 2.94 13.98 -8.62
CA ASP A 297 1.59 14.51 -8.53
C ASP A 297 0.71 13.45 -7.87
N SER A 298 -0.16 13.86 -6.95
CA SER A 298 -1.17 12.93 -6.44
C SER A 298 -2.25 12.85 -7.53
N PRO A 299 -2.50 11.69 -8.18
CA PRO A 299 -3.48 11.59 -9.26
C PRO A 299 -4.90 11.57 -8.68
N ARG A 300 -5.19 12.47 -7.75
CA ARG A 300 -6.42 12.53 -6.96
C ARG A 300 -7.64 12.64 -7.85
N GLU A 301 -7.55 13.38 -8.96
CA GLU A 301 -8.63 13.46 -9.94
C GLU A 301 -8.92 12.09 -10.63
N ASP A 302 -7.90 11.28 -10.91
CA ASP A 302 -8.05 9.95 -11.56
C ASP A 302 -8.54 8.89 -10.56
N ILE A 303 -8.00 8.92 -9.34
CA ILE A 303 -8.45 8.13 -8.19
C ILE A 303 -9.96 8.34 -8.00
N LEU A 304 -10.39 9.61 -7.89
CA LEU A 304 -11.78 10.00 -7.70
C LEU A 304 -12.69 9.59 -8.87
N ALA A 305 -12.17 9.55 -10.10
CA ALA A 305 -12.93 9.13 -11.30
C ALA A 305 -13.14 7.61 -11.40
N GLU A 306 -12.25 6.78 -10.86
CA GLU A 306 -12.43 5.32 -10.79
C GLU A 306 -13.36 4.88 -9.65
N TYR A 307 -13.40 5.62 -8.54
CA TYR A 307 -14.36 5.38 -7.45
C TYR A 307 -15.84 5.58 -7.83
N ASP A 308 -16.10 6.30 -8.93
CA ASP A 308 -17.44 6.40 -9.54
C ASP A 308 -17.93 5.06 -10.15
N THR A 309 -17.04 4.06 -10.28
CA THR A 309 -17.32 2.78 -10.98
C THR A 309 -17.23 1.52 -10.11
N LEU A 310 -16.81 1.65 -8.84
CA LEU A 310 -16.79 0.56 -7.86
C LEU A 310 -18.14 0.45 -7.15
N ASP A 311 -19.11 -0.12 -7.87
CA ASP A 311 -20.51 -0.38 -7.50
C ASP A 311 -20.69 -1.45 -6.39
N ASP A 312 -19.67 -1.80 -5.59
CA ASP A 312 -19.74 -2.85 -4.56
C ASP A 312 -19.61 -2.36 -3.11
N TYR A 313 -19.49 -1.06 -2.85
CA TYR A 313 -19.64 -0.47 -1.51
C TYR A 313 -20.35 0.89 -1.56
N PRO A 314 -21.69 0.94 -1.38
CA PRO A 314 -22.46 2.16 -1.59
C PRO A 314 -22.33 3.12 -0.40
N GLY A 315 -21.25 3.91 -0.33
CA GLY A 315 -21.24 5.10 0.54
C GLY A 315 -19.91 5.78 0.84
N GLY A 316 -18.85 5.56 0.08
CA GLY A 316 -17.68 6.44 0.14
C GLY A 316 -18.02 7.80 -0.49
N LEU A 317 -18.34 8.81 0.32
CA LEU A 317 -18.49 10.20 -0.14
C LEU A 317 -17.15 10.82 -0.56
N LEU A 318 -16.68 10.41 -1.72
CA LEU A 318 -15.44 10.92 -2.30
C LEU A 318 -15.62 12.29 -2.97
N GLU A 319 -16.83 12.67 -3.39
CA GLU A 319 -17.10 14.00 -3.97
C GLU A 319 -17.17 15.16 -2.95
N LEU A 320 -17.17 14.88 -1.63
CA LEU A 320 -17.34 15.90 -0.57
C LEU A 320 -16.03 16.32 0.11
N ARG A 321 -14.86 16.01 -0.46
CA ARG A 321 -13.58 16.53 0.07
C ARG A 321 -13.07 17.64 -0.85
N PRO A 322 -13.45 18.91 -0.64
CA PRO A 322 -12.94 19.99 -1.46
C PRO A 322 -11.41 20.11 -1.30
N GLU A 323 -10.74 20.28 -2.43
CA GLU A 323 -9.28 20.24 -2.54
C GLU A 323 -8.57 21.45 -1.91
N PRO A 324 -7.27 21.31 -1.52
CA PRO A 324 -6.51 20.05 -1.45
C PRO A 324 -5.88 19.73 -0.10
N GLY A 325 -6.12 18.47 0.32
CA GLY A 325 -5.19 17.70 1.12
C GLY A 325 -3.93 17.40 0.31
N ASN A 326 -2.80 17.65 0.96
CA ASN A 326 -1.42 17.69 0.45
C ASN A 326 -1.01 18.89 -0.43
N ASP A 327 0.29 19.20 -0.45
CA ASP A 327 0.88 20.00 -1.53
C ASP A 327 0.47 19.33 -2.84
N PRO A 328 -0.16 19.93 -3.85
CA PRO A 328 -0.64 19.16 -5.00
C PRO A 328 0.50 18.47 -5.75
N VAL A 329 1.71 19.04 -5.72
CA VAL A 329 2.87 18.52 -6.44
C VAL A 329 4.13 18.66 -5.60
N VAL A 330 4.95 17.61 -5.54
CA VAL A 330 6.29 17.61 -4.92
C VAL A 330 7.35 17.07 -5.87
N ASN A 331 8.61 17.26 -5.52
CA ASN A 331 9.74 16.74 -6.28
C ASN A 331 10.39 15.59 -5.50
N ARG A 332 10.55 14.42 -6.14
CA ARG A 332 11.35 13.30 -5.65
C ARG A 332 12.67 13.28 -6.40
N HIS A 333 13.78 13.39 -5.68
CA HIS A 333 15.12 13.27 -6.25
C HIS A 333 15.62 11.85 -6.04
N ILE A 334 16.20 11.26 -7.08
CA ILE A 334 16.71 9.89 -7.07
C ILE A 334 18.14 9.90 -7.63
N VAL A 335 19.08 9.31 -6.89
CA VAL A 335 20.50 9.28 -7.26
C VAL A 335 21.07 7.87 -7.05
N PRO A 336 21.31 7.09 -8.11
CA PRO A 336 22.03 5.84 -8.02
C PRO A 336 23.53 6.11 -7.80
N LEU A 337 24.07 5.57 -6.71
CA LEU A 337 25.49 5.55 -6.41
C LEU A 337 26.07 4.24 -6.95
N ARG A 338 27.09 4.33 -7.81
CA ARG A 338 27.74 3.19 -8.46
C ARG A 338 29.24 3.21 -8.22
N ASP A 339 29.91 2.13 -8.59
CA ASP A 339 31.35 1.92 -8.42
C ASP A 339 31.79 2.05 -6.94
N LEU A 340 30.91 1.69 -6.01
CA LEU A 340 31.20 1.63 -4.58
C LEU A 340 32.11 0.43 -4.28
N LYS A 341 32.87 0.53 -3.21
CA LYS A 341 33.68 -0.59 -2.71
C LYS A 341 32.79 -1.52 -1.89
N PRO A 342 32.92 -2.85 -2.06
CA PRO A 342 32.30 -3.82 -1.15
C PRO A 342 32.76 -3.64 0.30
N ALA A 343 31.94 -4.12 1.24
CA ALA A 343 32.21 -4.07 2.69
C ALA A 343 32.66 -2.70 3.21
N THR A 344 32.11 -1.61 2.68
CA THR A 344 32.58 -0.25 2.97
C THR A 344 31.45 0.62 3.49
N THR A 345 31.65 1.22 4.67
CA THR A 345 30.75 2.25 5.19
C THR A 345 31.03 3.60 4.54
N TYR A 346 29.99 4.24 4.04
CA TYR A 346 30.02 5.58 3.46
C TYR A 346 29.23 6.55 4.32
N VAL A 347 29.75 7.75 4.49
CA VAL A 347 28.99 8.90 4.98
C VAL A 347 28.45 9.65 3.77
N TYR A 348 27.18 10.06 3.80
CA TYR A 348 26.55 10.84 2.74
C TYR A 348 25.67 11.97 3.27
N ALA A 349 25.42 12.97 2.43
CA ALA A 349 24.43 14.02 2.67
C ALA A 349 23.73 14.39 1.36
N VAL A 350 22.46 14.79 1.46
CA VAL A 350 21.64 15.18 0.30
C VAL A 350 21.26 16.66 0.38
N GLY A 351 21.07 17.31 -0.77
CA GLY A 351 20.78 18.73 -0.79
C GLY A 351 20.69 19.32 -2.19
N ASN A 352 20.62 20.64 -2.26
CA ASN A 352 20.56 21.39 -3.51
C ASN A 352 21.93 21.86 -4.02
N GLY A 353 23.02 21.61 -3.28
CA GLY A 353 24.36 22.08 -3.63
C GLY A 353 24.75 23.45 -3.06
N GLU A 354 23.85 24.13 -2.36
CA GLU A 354 24.07 25.46 -1.78
C GLU A 354 24.34 25.41 -0.26
N ASP A 355 25.00 26.44 0.26
CA ASP A 355 25.27 26.57 1.69
C ASP A 355 23.95 26.64 2.49
N GLY A 356 23.79 25.71 3.44
CA GLY A 356 22.57 25.60 4.26
C GLY A 356 21.43 24.82 3.62
N GLY A 357 21.61 24.30 2.39
CA GLY A 357 20.65 23.45 1.68
C GLY A 357 20.91 21.94 1.81
N TRP A 358 21.82 21.54 2.71
CA TRP A 358 22.21 20.14 2.95
C TRP A 358 21.49 19.53 4.15
N SER A 359 21.19 18.23 4.06
CA SER A 359 20.76 17.40 5.18
C SER A 359 21.89 17.20 6.19
N ALA A 360 21.56 16.67 7.36
CA ALA A 360 22.57 16.08 8.24
C ALA A 360 23.29 14.91 7.53
N PRO A 361 24.58 14.67 7.82
CA PRO A 361 25.28 13.48 7.34
C PRO A 361 24.66 12.20 7.91
N ARG A 362 24.60 11.15 7.09
CA ARG A 362 24.08 9.82 7.41
C ARG A 362 25.02 8.74 6.90
N GLU A 363 24.80 7.49 7.29
CA GLU A 363 25.69 6.37 6.98
C GLU A 363 24.96 5.21 6.33
N PHE A 364 25.65 4.50 5.43
CA PHE A 364 25.22 3.19 4.93
C PHE A 364 26.45 2.32 4.67
N THR A 365 26.26 1.01 4.60
CA THR A 365 27.34 0.05 4.35
C THR A 365 26.97 -0.88 3.19
N THR A 366 27.87 -1.02 2.22
CA THR A 366 27.73 -1.96 1.09
C THR A 366 27.97 -3.40 1.52
N ASP A 367 27.37 -4.33 0.77
CA ASP A 367 27.53 -5.78 0.97
C ASP A 367 29.01 -6.20 0.82
N PRO A 368 29.53 -7.14 1.63
CA PRO A 368 30.83 -7.75 1.38
C PRO A 368 30.89 -8.54 0.07
N ALA A 369 32.10 -8.60 -0.51
CA ALA A 369 32.33 -9.38 -1.74
C ALA A 369 32.38 -10.90 -1.48
N ASP A 370 32.77 -11.28 -0.27
CA ASP A 370 32.78 -12.66 0.21
C ASP A 370 31.66 -12.81 1.26
N PRO A 371 30.97 -13.97 1.36
CA PRO A 371 29.96 -14.16 2.38
C PRO A 371 30.43 -13.91 3.81
N GLU A 372 29.75 -12.99 4.50
CA GLU A 372 29.90 -12.77 5.94
C GLU A 372 28.54 -12.88 6.62
N ALA A 373 28.56 -13.08 7.95
CA ALA A 373 27.35 -13.07 8.74
C ALA A 373 26.64 -11.71 8.65
N PHE A 374 25.32 -11.74 8.48
CA PHE A 374 24.51 -10.53 8.41
C PHE A 374 23.11 -10.77 8.95
N SER A 375 22.42 -9.68 9.26
CA SER A 375 21.01 -9.72 9.66
C SER A 375 20.19 -8.83 8.74
N PHE A 376 18.91 -9.13 8.60
CA PHE A 376 17.92 -8.23 8.02
C PHE A 376 16.64 -8.23 8.87
N ILE A 377 15.88 -7.14 8.74
CA ILE A 377 14.58 -7.01 9.39
C ILE A 377 13.49 -7.31 8.37
N TYR A 378 12.41 -7.93 8.84
CA TYR A 378 11.22 -8.19 8.05
C TYR A 378 10.00 -7.63 8.80
N MET A 379 9.13 -6.95 8.05
CA MET A 379 7.87 -6.35 8.48
C MET A 379 6.85 -6.46 7.33
N GLY A 380 5.56 -6.33 7.65
CA GLY A 380 4.49 -6.32 6.64
C GLY A 380 3.25 -5.62 7.18
N ASP A 381 2.41 -5.11 6.28
CA ASP A 381 1.05 -4.65 6.62
C ASP A 381 1.01 -3.57 7.70
N VAL A 382 1.83 -2.54 7.52
CA VAL A 382 1.67 -1.32 8.34
C VAL A 382 0.30 -0.73 8.03
N GLN A 383 0.01 -0.50 6.75
CA GLN A 383 -1.23 0.00 6.14
C GLN A 383 -1.73 1.35 6.72
N HIS A 384 -2.05 1.41 8.01
CA HIS A 384 -2.43 2.60 8.77
C HIS A 384 -2.07 2.43 10.27
N GLY A 385 -2.34 3.45 11.10
CA GLY A 385 -1.93 3.44 12.51
C GLY A 385 -0.42 3.67 12.64
N PHE A 386 0.09 4.64 11.89
CA PHE A 386 1.51 4.96 11.82
C PHE A 386 2.07 5.45 13.17
N GLU A 387 1.21 6.04 14.00
CA GLU A 387 1.53 6.48 15.35
C GLU A 387 1.88 5.30 16.28
N GLU A 388 1.19 4.17 16.14
CA GLU A 388 1.50 2.93 16.86
C GLU A 388 2.67 2.15 16.22
N TRP A 389 2.85 2.29 14.91
CA TRP A 389 3.95 1.64 14.19
C TRP A 389 5.31 2.34 14.39
N GLU A 390 5.34 3.67 14.52
CA GLU A 390 6.57 4.45 14.76
C GLU A 390 7.46 3.86 15.88
N PRO A 391 6.96 3.61 17.10
CA PRO A 391 7.80 3.04 18.17
C PRO A 391 8.27 1.61 17.84
N LEU A 392 7.52 0.84 17.05
CA LEU A 392 7.91 -0.50 16.61
C LEU A 392 9.10 -0.44 15.64
N VAL A 393 9.02 0.38 14.59
CA VAL A 393 10.08 0.50 13.59
C VAL A 393 11.35 1.13 14.18
N ARG A 394 11.20 2.13 15.07
CA ARG A 394 12.34 2.70 15.81
C ARG A 394 13.00 1.66 16.71
N ARG A 395 12.22 0.83 17.41
CA ARG A 395 12.77 -0.27 18.21
C ARG A 395 13.53 -1.26 17.34
N ALA A 396 12.95 -1.71 16.22
CA ALA A 396 13.60 -2.66 15.34
C ALA A 396 14.98 -2.14 14.87
N TYR A 397 15.03 -0.86 14.49
CA TYR A 397 16.26 -0.14 14.14
C TYR A 397 17.27 -0.10 15.30
N GLU A 398 16.85 0.36 16.48
CA GLU A 398 17.73 0.54 17.64
C GLU A 398 18.31 -0.77 18.20
N TYR A 399 17.53 -1.85 18.20
CA TYR A 399 17.94 -3.16 18.73
C TYR A 399 18.64 -4.03 17.68
N THR A 400 18.51 -3.68 16.40
CA THR A 400 19.17 -4.38 15.29
C THR A 400 19.93 -3.39 14.40
N PRO A 401 20.85 -2.56 14.96
CA PRO A 401 21.49 -1.49 14.21
C PRO A 401 22.41 -2.00 13.10
N ASN A 402 22.82 -3.28 13.18
CA ASN A 402 23.64 -3.95 12.16
C ASN A 402 22.80 -4.64 11.08
N ALA A 403 21.46 -4.59 11.13
CA ALA A 403 20.64 -5.11 10.04
C ALA A 403 20.96 -4.33 8.75
N ARG A 404 21.13 -5.08 7.67
CA ARG A 404 21.66 -4.55 6.41
C ARG A 404 20.59 -3.93 5.52
N PHE A 405 19.34 -4.34 5.73
CA PHE A 405 18.16 -3.81 5.06
C PHE A 405 16.90 -4.24 5.82
N ILE A 406 15.77 -3.63 5.48
CA ILE A 406 14.44 -3.92 5.99
C ILE A 406 13.57 -4.34 4.81
N VAL A 407 13.03 -5.56 4.85
CA VAL A 407 12.02 -6.04 3.90
C VAL A 407 10.64 -5.66 4.40
N MET A 408 9.86 -4.96 3.58
CA MET A 408 8.49 -4.57 3.87
C MET A 408 7.54 -5.25 2.88
N THR A 409 6.80 -6.26 3.32
CA THR A 409 6.03 -7.16 2.43
C THR A 409 4.67 -6.61 2.00
N GLY A 410 4.64 -5.40 1.47
CA GLY A 410 3.44 -4.76 0.91
C GLY A 410 2.49 -4.16 1.95
N ASP A 411 1.51 -3.43 1.44
CA ASP A 411 0.56 -2.62 2.21
C ASP A 411 1.31 -1.72 3.21
N MET A 412 2.30 -0.99 2.71
CA MET A 412 3.00 0.06 3.45
C MET A 412 2.04 1.19 3.80
N VAL A 413 1.11 1.46 2.90
CA VAL A 413 0.10 2.51 2.99
C VAL A 413 -1.27 1.95 2.69
N ASN A 414 -2.33 2.55 3.25
CA ASN A 414 -3.70 2.13 3.00
C ASN A 414 -4.19 2.60 1.63
N ARG A 415 -3.76 3.77 1.19
CA ARG A 415 -4.13 4.37 -0.09
C ARG A 415 -2.88 4.67 -0.90
N GLY A 416 -2.37 3.66 -1.60
CA GLY A 416 -1.20 3.77 -2.49
C GLY A 416 -1.22 4.94 -3.47
N PRO A 417 -2.36 5.28 -4.06
CA PRO A 417 -2.46 6.46 -4.91
C PRO A 417 -2.50 7.81 -4.16
N GLU A 418 -2.65 7.84 -2.83
CA GLU A 418 -2.75 9.07 -2.03
C GLU A 418 -1.43 9.39 -1.33
N ARG A 419 -0.84 10.54 -1.65
CA ARG A 419 0.45 10.91 -1.06
C ARG A 419 0.40 11.09 0.47
N ASP A 420 -0.71 11.54 1.04
CA ASP A 420 -0.81 11.75 2.50
C ASP A 420 -0.47 10.48 3.30
N ASP A 421 -0.86 9.30 2.81
CA ASP A 421 -0.51 8.04 3.48
C ASP A 421 0.99 7.74 3.37
N TRP A 422 1.62 8.00 2.21
CA TRP A 422 3.07 7.88 2.04
C TRP A 422 3.85 8.86 2.90
N ASP A 423 3.37 10.09 3.01
CA ASP A 423 4.00 11.11 3.83
C ASP A 423 3.98 10.72 5.31
N ALA A 424 2.87 10.14 5.78
CA ALA A 424 2.75 9.59 7.12
C ALA A 424 3.66 8.38 7.36
N PHE A 425 3.72 7.46 6.39
CA PHE A 425 4.64 6.32 6.44
C PHE A 425 6.11 6.76 6.56
N PHE A 426 6.56 7.72 5.74
CA PHE A 426 7.93 8.23 5.80
C PHE A 426 8.20 9.09 7.03
N HIS A 427 7.19 9.76 7.58
CA HIS A 427 7.33 10.47 8.85
C HIS A 427 7.54 9.50 10.01
N ALA A 428 6.70 8.47 10.12
CA ALA A 428 6.80 7.47 11.19
C ALA A 428 8.10 6.65 11.12
N SER A 429 8.70 6.53 9.95
CA SER A 429 9.99 5.88 9.73
C SER A 429 11.18 6.84 9.62
N GLU A 430 11.01 8.11 10.00
CA GLU A 430 12.05 9.13 9.85
C GLU A 430 13.35 8.71 10.56
N GLY A 431 14.44 8.72 9.79
CA GLY A 431 15.78 8.33 10.25
C GLY A 431 16.10 6.84 10.09
N VAL A 432 15.10 5.97 9.94
CA VAL A 432 15.31 4.53 9.79
C VAL A 432 15.79 4.20 8.37
N TYR A 433 14.96 4.50 7.36
CA TYR A 433 15.28 4.14 5.97
C TYR A 433 16.43 4.93 5.36
N SER A 434 16.89 5.97 6.04
CA SER A 434 18.07 6.73 5.66
C SER A 434 19.38 6.12 6.14
N GLU A 435 19.33 5.06 6.93
CA GLU A 435 20.51 4.34 7.44
C GLU A 435 20.40 2.83 7.18
N GLN A 436 19.17 2.28 7.13
CA GLN A 436 18.89 0.90 6.74
C GLN A 436 18.06 0.86 5.46
N PRO A 437 18.62 0.40 4.32
CA PRO A 437 17.90 0.32 3.05
C PRO A 437 16.55 -0.39 3.15
N LEU A 438 15.54 0.20 2.53
CA LEU A 438 14.22 -0.40 2.35
C LEU A 438 14.24 -1.33 1.13
N VAL A 439 13.69 -2.53 1.30
CA VAL A 439 13.37 -3.49 0.25
C VAL A 439 11.84 -3.61 0.22
N PRO A 440 11.15 -2.78 -0.58
CA PRO A 440 9.71 -2.75 -0.62
C PRO A 440 9.15 -3.86 -1.53
N VAL A 441 8.04 -4.45 -1.13
CA VAL A 441 7.22 -5.35 -1.93
C VAL A 441 5.90 -4.65 -2.21
N LEU A 442 5.30 -4.86 -3.40
CA LEU A 442 3.97 -4.35 -3.72
C LEU A 442 2.89 -5.21 -3.06
N GLY A 443 1.97 -4.57 -2.34
CA GLY A 443 0.71 -5.13 -1.86
C GLY A 443 -0.48 -4.64 -2.68
N ASN A 444 -1.69 -5.04 -2.29
CA ASN A 444 -2.89 -4.60 -3.02
C ASN A 444 -3.27 -3.15 -2.69
N HIS A 445 -2.86 -2.61 -1.55
CA HIS A 445 -3.09 -1.22 -1.22
C HIS A 445 -2.12 -0.26 -1.92
N GLU A 446 -0.96 -0.71 -2.41
CA GLU A 446 -0.16 0.12 -3.32
C GLU A 446 -0.88 0.35 -4.67
N TYR A 447 -1.63 -0.66 -5.15
CA TYR A 447 -2.45 -0.58 -6.36
C TYR A 447 -3.78 0.15 -6.12
N ASN A 448 -4.53 -0.23 -5.07
CA ASN A 448 -5.90 0.21 -4.82
C ASN A 448 -6.82 0.14 -6.07
N GLY A 449 -6.68 -0.93 -6.86
CA GLY A 449 -7.48 -1.15 -8.06
C GLY A 449 -6.92 -0.53 -9.35
N GLN A 450 -5.87 0.28 -9.26
CA GLN A 450 -5.22 0.95 -10.40
C GLN A 450 -3.71 0.67 -10.44
N GLU A 451 -3.00 1.25 -11.40
CA GLU A 451 -1.54 1.17 -11.44
C GLU A 451 -0.89 1.83 -10.20
N PRO A 452 0.16 1.23 -9.62
CA PRO A 452 0.80 1.72 -8.40
C PRO A 452 1.80 2.85 -8.74
N THR A 453 1.34 3.87 -9.46
CA THR A 453 2.20 4.93 -10.02
C THR A 453 3.01 5.65 -8.95
N LEU A 454 2.40 5.99 -7.81
CA LEU A 454 3.14 6.64 -6.71
C LEU A 454 4.26 5.75 -6.16
N TYR A 455 4.05 4.44 -6.04
CA TYR A 455 5.12 3.53 -5.63
C TYR A 455 6.28 3.58 -6.65
N LEU A 456 5.96 3.46 -7.95
CA LEU A 456 6.96 3.41 -9.02
C LEU A 456 7.70 4.74 -9.21
N ASP A 457 7.03 5.87 -8.95
CA ASP A 457 7.67 7.18 -9.04
C ASP A 457 8.48 7.53 -7.78
N GLN A 458 8.16 6.90 -6.63
CA GLN A 458 8.84 7.16 -5.36
C GLN A 458 10.12 6.36 -5.19
N PHE A 459 10.18 5.14 -5.70
CA PHE A 459 11.33 4.25 -5.54
C PHE A 459 12.07 4.05 -6.85
N MET A 460 13.40 3.98 -6.77
CA MET A 460 14.20 3.33 -7.80
C MET A 460 14.70 1.99 -7.27
N LEU A 461 14.32 0.93 -7.96
CA LEU A 461 14.58 -0.46 -7.59
C LEU A 461 15.30 -1.17 -8.74
N PRO A 462 15.89 -2.36 -8.50
CA PRO A 462 16.55 -3.08 -9.59
C PRO A 462 15.58 -3.42 -10.72
N GLU A 463 16.00 -3.19 -11.97
CA GLU A 463 15.17 -3.43 -13.18
C GLU A 463 15.38 -4.84 -13.77
N ASN A 464 15.84 -5.81 -12.96
CA ASN A 464 16.15 -7.17 -13.41
C ASN A 464 14.93 -8.12 -13.43
N GLY A 465 13.73 -7.58 -13.23
CA GLY A 465 12.44 -8.24 -13.41
C GLY A 465 12.13 -8.63 -14.87
N PRO A 466 11.02 -9.33 -15.11
CA PRO A 466 10.55 -9.59 -16.47
C PRO A 466 10.13 -8.28 -17.15
N ARG A 467 10.37 -8.20 -18.46
CA ARG A 467 10.06 -7.00 -19.26
C ARG A 467 8.59 -6.58 -19.10
N GLY A 468 8.36 -5.31 -18.80
CA GLY A 468 7.04 -4.73 -18.53
C GLY A 468 6.63 -4.82 -17.06
N MET A 469 7.48 -5.36 -16.18
CA MET A 469 7.29 -5.40 -14.73
C MET A 469 8.57 -4.97 -14.00
N GLU A 470 9.38 -4.13 -14.64
CA GLU A 470 10.54 -3.50 -14.02
C GLU A 470 10.12 -2.82 -12.71
N GLU A 471 10.95 -2.92 -11.67
CA GLU A 471 10.75 -2.34 -10.33
C GLU A 471 9.56 -2.89 -9.52
N ARG A 472 8.66 -3.66 -10.15
CA ARG A 472 7.61 -4.44 -9.47
C ARG A 472 8.13 -5.79 -8.98
N LEU A 473 9.01 -6.38 -9.78
CA LEU A 473 9.69 -7.63 -9.49
C LEU A 473 11.18 -7.45 -9.68
N TYR A 474 11.95 -7.94 -8.72
CA TYR A 474 13.39 -7.87 -8.78
C TYR A 474 14.04 -8.91 -7.90
N SER A 475 15.30 -9.20 -8.17
CA SER A 475 16.12 -10.08 -7.35
C SER A 475 17.43 -9.42 -6.98
N PHE A 476 18.00 -9.82 -5.84
CA PHE A 476 19.33 -9.41 -5.45
C PHE A 476 20.00 -10.49 -4.61
N ARG A 477 21.32 -10.38 -4.47
CA ARG A 477 22.09 -11.15 -3.52
C ARG A 477 22.59 -10.24 -2.43
N TYR A 478 22.63 -10.77 -1.22
CA TYR A 478 23.31 -10.15 -0.09
C TYR A 478 24.07 -11.25 0.66
N GLY A 479 25.39 -11.16 0.73
CA GLY A 479 26.24 -12.25 1.21
C GLY A 479 25.94 -13.58 0.49
N ASP A 480 25.66 -14.64 1.26
CA ASP A 480 25.30 -15.98 0.75
C ASP A 480 23.78 -16.24 0.70
N ALA A 481 23.00 -15.17 0.57
CA ALA A 481 21.56 -15.24 0.42
C ALA A 481 21.09 -14.65 -0.90
N PHE A 482 20.12 -15.32 -1.51
CA PHE A 482 19.39 -14.87 -2.68
C PHE A 482 17.97 -14.46 -2.28
N PHE A 483 17.55 -13.29 -2.76
CA PHE A 483 16.20 -12.75 -2.54
C PHE A 483 15.52 -12.55 -3.89
N ALA A 484 14.26 -12.99 -4.00
CA ALA A 484 13.37 -12.60 -5.10
C ALA A 484 12.12 -11.92 -4.54
N ILE A 485 11.81 -10.75 -5.08
CA ILE A 485 10.62 -9.97 -4.78
C ILE A 485 9.64 -10.16 -5.94
N ILE A 486 8.43 -10.61 -5.62
CA ILE A 486 7.38 -10.88 -6.61
C ILE A 486 6.08 -10.15 -6.25
N ASP A 487 5.21 -9.95 -7.25
CA ASP A 487 4.00 -9.15 -7.12
C ASP A 487 2.75 -10.06 -7.11
N GLY A 488 2.18 -10.23 -5.91
CA GLY A 488 0.98 -11.03 -5.73
C GLY A 488 -0.32 -10.32 -6.10
N SER A 489 -0.30 -9.01 -6.38
CA SER A 489 -1.47 -8.25 -6.86
C SER A 489 -1.68 -8.41 -8.37
N LEU A 490 -0.62 -8.73 -9.13
CA LEU A 490 -0.69 -9.03 -10.57
C LEU A 490 -1.05 -10.50 -10.84
N LYS A 491 -2.36 -10.81 -10.76
CA LYS A 491 -2.89 -12.19 -10.83
C LYS A 491 -3.42 -12.62 -12.20
N GLY A 492 -3.27 -11.80 -13.24
CA GLY A 492 -3.68 -12.17 -14.60
C GLY A 492 -2.91 -13.40 -15.10
N GLU A 493 -3.55 -14.29 -15.87
CA GLU A 493 -2.93 -15.55 -16.32
C GLU A 493 -1.58 -15.35 -17.03
N GLU A 494 -1.51 -14.38 -17.95
CA GLU A 494 -0.27 -14.04 -18.65
C GLU A 494 0.79 -13.50 -17.70
N GLU A 495 0.40 -12.64 -16.76
CA GLU A 495 1.32 -12.02 -15.82
C GLU A 495 1.86 -13.04 -14.82
N LEU A 496 1.01 -13.89 -14.25
CA LEU A 496 1.46 -15.00 -13.39
C LEU A 496 2.41 -15.94 -14.14
N ALA A 497 2.14 -16.27 -15.41
CA ALA A 497 3.03 -17.11 -16.20
C ALA A 497 4.41 -16.46 -16.42
N LYS A 498 4.46 -15.15 -16.68
CA LYS A 498 5.72 -14.40 -16.81
C LYS A 498 6.49 -14.35 -15.49
N GLN A 499 5.82 -14.01 -14.39
CA GLN A 499 6.42 -13.97 -13.06
C GLN A 499 6.98 -15.33 -12.65
N ALA A 500 6.21 -16.41 -12.87
CA ALA A 500 6.60 -17.77 -12.56
C ALA A 500 7.83 -18.22 -13.40
N ALA A 501 7.83 -17.95 -14.71
CA ALA A 501 8.97 -18.29 -15.56
C ALA A 501 10.24 -17.52 -15.18
N TRP A 502 10.10 -16.23 -14.84
CA TRP A 502 11.20 -15.41 -14.35
C TRP A 502 11.73 -15.93 -13.01
N LEU A 503 10.85 -16.20 -12.04
CA LEU A 503 11.24 -16.70 -10.72
C LEU A 503 11.96 -18.05 -10.81
N ASP A 504 11.45 -18.98 -11.62
CA ASP A 504 12.07 -20.28 -11.89
C ASP A 504 13.49 -20.12 -12.46
N GLN A 505 13.65 -19.16 -13.39
CA GLN A 505 14.94 -18.84 -14.00
C GLN A 505 15.92 -18.23 -12.99
N GLN A 506 15.46 -17.29 -12.15
CA GLN A 506 16.30 -16.63 -11.16
C GLN A 506 16.78 -17.60 -10.09
N LEU A 507 15.87 -18.42 -9.53
CA LEU A 507 16.21 -19.42 -8.52
C LEU A 507 17.13 -20.53 -9.05
N ALA A 508 16.99 -20.90 -10.34
CA ALA A 508 17.90 -21.85 -10.98
C ALA A 508 19.34 -21.32 -11.15
N GLN A 509 19.50 -19.99 -11.23
CA GLN A 509 20.80 -19.31 -11.37
C GLN A 509 21.36 -18.81 -10.03
N ALA A 510 20.57 -18.88 -8.97
CA ALA A 510 20.95 -18.44 -7.63
C ALA A 510 22.01 -19.38 -7.04
N ASP A 511 23.25 -18.88 -7.02
CA ASP A 511 24.39 -19.50 -6.35
C ASP A 511 24.48 -19.00 -4.91
N ALA A 512 23.57 -19.48 -4.05
CA ALA A 512 23.43 -19.05 -2.66
C ALA A 512 22.97 -20.20 -1.77
N THR A 513 23.50 -20.28 -0.54
CA THR A 513 23.05 -21.26 0.48
C THR A 513 21.61 -20.99 0.90
N TRP A 514 21.24 -19.72 1.08
CA TRP A 514 19.91 -19.33 1.55
C TRP A 514 19.08 -18.69 0.44
N LYS A 515 17.82 -19.08 0.31
CA LYS A 515 16.90 -18.58 -0.71
C LYS A 515 15.62 -18.07 -0.05
N PHE A 516 15.33 -16.80 -0.30
CA PHE A 516 14.15 -16.10 0.20
C PHE A 516 13.30 -15.63 -0.97
N VAL A 517 11.99 -15.76 -0.84
CA VAL A 517 11.04 -15.14 -1.76
C VAL A 517 10.07 -14.30 -0.93
N ALA A 518 9.83 -13.06 -1.36
CA ALA A 518 8.88 -12.17 -0.71
C ALA A 518 7.73 -11.82 -1.67
N ILE A 519 6.51 -11.93 -1.17
CA ILE A 519 5.26 -11.61 -1.86
C ILE A 519 4.32 -11.00 -0.84
N HIS A 520 3.41 -10.10 -1.21
CA HIS A 520 2.45 -9.60 -0.23
C HIS A 520 1.40 -10.65 0.17
N GLN A 521 0.66 -11.24 -0.77
CA GLN A 521 -0.42 -12.17 -0.46
C GLN A 521 0.10 -13.59 -0.13
N PRO A 522 -0.43 -14.23 0.93
CA PRO A 522 0.13 -15.48 1.41
C PRO A 522 -0.25 -16.70 0.57
N ILE A 523 0.72 -17.61 0.37
CA ILE A 523 0.47 -18.93 -0.25
C ILE A 523 -0.37 -19.81 0.68
N TYR A 524 -0.16 -19.67 2.00
CA TYR A 524 -0.95 -20.27 3.08
C TYR A 524 -1.34 -19.14 4.05
N GLY A 525 -2.61 -18.74 4.07
CA GLY A 525 -3.08 -17.59 4.84
C GLY A 525 -3.69 -17.96 6.19
N SER A 526 -3.67 -17.04 7.14
CA SER A 526 -4.30 -17.20 8.47
C SER A 526 -5.84 -17.14 8.42
N ARG A 527 -6.38 -16.58 7.32
CA ARG A 527 -7.81 -16.40 7.05
C ARG A 527 -8.22 -17.14 5.76
N PRO A 528 -8.75 -18.36 5.84
CA PRO A 528 -9.12 -19.18 4.69
C PRO A 528 -10.18 -18.61 3.74
N THR A 529 -10.93 -17.59 4.18
CA THR A 529 -11.89 -16.85 3.35
C THR A 529 -11.20 -15.89 2.37
N GLN A 530 -9.92 -15.60 2.57
CA GLN A 530 -9.05 -14.82 1.68
C GLN A 530 -7.94 -15.72 1.12
N ASP A 531 -8.34 -16.84 0.52
CA ASP A 531 -7.40 -17.78 -0.07
C ASP A 531 -6.98 -17.39 -1.48
N GLU A 532 -5.73 -17.71 -1.84
CA GLU A 532 -5.10 -17.33 -3.11
C GLU A 532 -4.65 -18.55 -3.93
N PRO A 533 -5.59 -19.37 -4.45
CA PRO A 533 -5.27 -20.63 -5.11
C PRO A 533 -4.43 -20.45 -6.39
N GLU A 534 -4.61 -19.37 -7.13
CA GLU A 534 -3.86 -19.06 -8.35
C GLU A 534 -2.37 -18.79 -8.05
N LEU A 535 -2.07 -18.04 -6.98
CA LEU A 535 -0.70 -17.79 -6.53
C LEU A 535 -0.04 -19.10 -6.09
N ARG A 536 -0.77 -19.91 -5.30
CA ARG A 536 -0.29 -21.23 -4.88
C ARG A 536 -0.01 -22.13 -6.07
N GLN A 537 -0.90 -22.17 -7.07
CA GLN A 537 -0.72 -22.99 -8.26
C GLN A 537 0.49 -22.54 -9.10
N ALA A 538 0.70 -21.23 -9.22
CA ALA A 538 1.80 -20.67 -10.01
C ALA A 538 3.16 -20.88 -9.35
N PHE A 539 3.28 -20.62 -8.04
CA PHE A 539 4.57 -20.48 -7.38
C PHE A 539 5.00 -21.70 -6.56
N LEU A 540 4.08 -22.43 -5.90
CA LEU A 540 4.43 -23.56 -5.02
C LEU A 540 5.33 -24.60 -5.72
N PRO A 541 5.07 -25.04 -6.98
CA PRO A 541 5.94 -26.00 -7.66
C PRO A 541 7.35 -25.49 -7.95
N ILE A 542 7.55 -24.17 -8.01
CA ILE A 542 8.85 -23.52 -8.24
C ILE A 542 9.62 -23.45 -6.93
N LEU A 543 8.95 -23.02 -5.84
CA LEU A 543 9.53 -22.97 -4.50
C LEU A 543 10.06 -24.34 -4.07
N ASP A 544 9.24 -25.38 -4.25
CA ASP A 544 9.57 -26.78 -3.94
C ASP A 544 10.76 -27.32 -4.77
N ARG A 545 10.84 -26.92 -6.04
CA ARG A 545 11.88 -27.38 -6.98
C ARG A 545 13.24 -26.83 -6.62
N HIS A 546 13.29 -25.55 -6.22
CA HIS A 546 14.54 -24.84 -5.98
C HIS A 546 14.97 -24.78 -4.51
N GLY A 547 14.15 -25.35 -3.61
CA GLY A 547 14.45 -25.41 -2.19
C GLY A 547 14.49 -24.03 -1.56
N VAL A 548 13.44 -23.22 -1.76
CA VAL A 548 13.30 -21.93 -1.08
C VAL A 548 13.15 -22.18 0.43
N ASP A 549 13.87 -21.41 1.24
CA ASP A 549 13.91 -21.60 2.69
C ASP A 549 12.73 -20.93 3.38
N LEU A 550 12.59 -19.62 3.18
CA LEU A 550 11.50 -18.84 3.74
C LEU A 550 10.74 -18.09 2.63
N MET A 551 9.41 -18.12 2.74
CA MET A 551 8.52 -17.22 2.01
C MET A 551 8.05 -16.12 2.98
N LEU A 552 8.41 -14.86 2.71
CA LEU A 552 8.06 -13.69 3.54
C LEU A 552 6.79 -13.03 2.98
N GLN A 553 5.76 -12.85 3.81
CA GLN A 553 4.42 -12.47 3.34
C GLN A 553 3.63 -11.59 4.32
N GLY A 554 2.53 -11.02 3.85
CA GLY A 554 1.66 -10.13 4.59
C GLY A 554 0.17 -10.45 4.47
N HIS A 555 -0.61 -9.40 4.21
CA HIS A 555 -2.01 -9.33 3.77
C HIS A 555 -3.08 -9.73 4.79
N THR A 556 -2.83 -10.77 5.58
CA THR A 556 -3.88 -11.40 6.41
C THR A 556 -3.96 -10.85 7.83
N HIS A 557 -3.22 -9.78 8.15
CA HIS A 557 -3.34 -9.03 9.40
C HIS A 557 -3.28 -9.88 10.68
N ALA A 558 -2.40 -10.89 10.66
CA ALA A 558 -2.16 -11.78 11.77
C ALA A 558 -0.74 -12.35 11.67
N TYR A 559 -0.22 -12.86 12.77
CA TYR A 559 1.04 -13.58 12.76
C TYR A 559 0.82 -15.05 12.40
N LEU A 560 1.52 -15.55 11.38
CA LEU A 560 1.45 -16.96 10.97
C LEU A 560 2.85 -17.49 10.65
N ARG A 561 3.13 -18.71 11.11
CA ARG A 561 4.24 -19.52 10.63
C ARG A 561 3.76 -20.94 10.36
N THR A 562 4.00 -21.45 9.15
CA THR A 562 3.76 -22.86 8.85
C THR A 562 4.86 -23.75 9.44
N GLN A 563 4.61 -25.05 9.49
CA GLN A 563 5.71 -26.01 9.50
C GLN A 563 6.48 -25.94 8.15
N PRO A 564 7.67 -26.55 8.02
CA PRO A 564 8.28 -26.74 6.70
C PRO A 564 7.33 -27.52 5.78
N MET A 565 7.02 -26.96 4.61
CA MET A 565 6.06 -27.52 3.67
C MET A 565 6.73 -27.89 2.34
N LYS A 566 6.30 -29.02 1.76
CA LYS A 566 6.66 -29.42 0.40
C LYS A 566 5.55 -30.24 -0.23
N GLY A 567 5.16 -29.92 -1.46
CA GLY A 567 4.08 -30.62 -2.16
C GLY A 567 2.72 -30.53 -1.46
N GLY A 568 2.51 -29.49 -0.66
CA GLY A 568 1.30 -29.32 0.16
C GLY A 568 1.28 -30.07 1.49
N GLU A 569 2.36 -30.78 1.83
CA GLU A 569 2.45 -31.61 3.04
C GLU A 569 3.54 -31.08 3.98
N VAL A 570 3.40 -31.39 5.28
CA VAL A 570 4.45 -31.10 6.27
C VAL A 570 5.63 -32.05 6.06
N VAL A 571 6.84 -31.50 5.99
CA VAL A 571 8.10 -32.24 5.86
C VAL A 571 9.06 -31.92 7.01
N PRO A 572 10.12 -32.71 7.21
CA PRO A 572 11.15 -32.39 8.19
C PRO A 572 11.79 -31.01 7.97
N GLU A 573 12.36 -30.46 9.03
CA GLU A 573 13.13 -29.22 8.99
C GLU A 573 14.26 -29.29 7.96
N GLY A 574 14.43 -28.22 7.18
CA GLY A 574 15.42 -28.15 6.09
C GLY A 574 15.02 -28.87 4.80
N GLU A 575 13.89 -29.59 4.75
CA GLU A 575 13.44 -30.31 3.54
C GLU A 575 12.35 -29.59 2.74
N GLY A 576 11.81 -28.47 3.25
CA GLY A 576 10.74 -27.70 2.63
C GLY A 576 10.72 -26.23 3.06
N THR A 577 9.87 -25.43 2.43
CA THR A 577 9.76 -23.98 2.64
C THR A 577 8.92 -23.68 3.88
N VAL A 578 9.35 -22.73 4.71
CA VAL A 578 8.55 -22.16 5.80
C VAL A 578 7.88 -20.89 5.30
N TYR A 579 6.55 -20.83 5.41
CA TYR A 579 5.75 -19.67 4.98
C TYR A 579 5.42 -18.82 6.21
N LEU A 580 5.73 -17.54 6.13
CA LEU A 580 5.61 -16.57 7.21
C LEU A 580 4.65 -15.47 6.83
N VAL A 581 3.78 -15.06 7.75
CA VAL A 581 2.98 -13.84 7.64
C VAL A 581 3.33 -12.92 8.79
N ALA A 582 3.72 -11.69 8.47
CA ALA A 582 3.92 -10.61 9.43
C ALA A 582 2.75 -9.64 9.41
N ASN A 583 2.56 -8.94 10.52
CA ASN A 583 1.68 -7.79 10.63
C ASN A 583 2.33 -6.79 11.58
N SER A 584 2.57 -5.59 11.09
CA SER A 584 3.20 -4.48 11.82
C SER A 584 2.22 -3.32 12.07
N GLY A 585 1.02 -3.37 11.48
CA GLY A 585 -0.05 -2.40 11.66
C GLY A 585 -1.08 -2.80 12.73
N THR A 586 -2.04 -1.91 12.95
CA THR A 586 -3.06 -2.03 14.02
C THR A 586 -4.38 -2.64 13.57
N LYS A 587 -4.46 -3.07 12.30
CA LYS A 587 -5.60 -3.80 11.75
C LYS A 587 -5.39 -5.29 11.93
N PHE A 588 -6.45 -5.98 12.33
CA PHE A 588 -6.44 -7.41 12.63
C PHE A 588 -7.62 -8.12 12.00
N TYR A 589 -7.42 -9.39 11.62
CA TYR A 589 -8.49 -10.28 11.21
C TYR A 589 -8.64 -11.46 12.17
N GLU A 590 -9.86 -12.00 12.23
CA GLU A 590 -10.11 -13.28 12.87
C GLU A 590 -9.33 -14.38 12.12
N VAL A 591 -8.61 -15.20 12.88
CA VAL A 591 -7.84 -16.34 12.37
C VAL A 591 -8.55 -17.65 12.70
N GLY A 592 -8.39 -18.67 11.85
CA GLY A 592 -8.98 -20.00 12.07
C GLY A 592 -9.25 -20.75 10.77
N GLY A 593 -9.66 -22.02 10.83
CA GLY A 593 -10.00 -22.80 9.64
C GLY A 593 -8.81 -23.29 8.80
N PHE A 594 -7.58 -23.11 9.30
CA PHE A 594 -6.34 -23.43 8.57
C PHE A 594 -6.25 -24.93 8.25
N GLN A 595 -6.51 -25.79 9.24
CA GLN A 595 -6.49 -27.24 9.07
C GLN A 595 -7.55 -27.71 8.08
N GLU A 596 -8.77 -27.19 8.17
CA GLU A 596 -9.88 -27.54 7.28
C GLU A 596 -9.59 -27.16 5.82
N LYS A 597 -8.87 -26.05 5.63
CA LYS A 597 -8.54 -25.53 4.31
C LYS A 597 -7.35 -26.25 3.67
N TYR A 598 -6.28 -26.45 4.44
CA TYR A 598 -4.99 -26.92 3.91
C TYR A 598 -4.65 -28.36 4.29
N GLY A 599 -5.44 -29.01 5.14
CA GLY A 599 -5.23 -30.39 5.58
C GLY A 599 -4.09 -30.59 6.59
N VAL A 600 -3.45 -29.50 7.02
CA VAL A 600 -2.30 -29.49 7.93
C VAL A 600 -2.45 -28.39 8.98
N GLU A 601 -1.75 -28.53 10.10
CA GLU A 601 -1.72 -27.50 11.16
C GLU A 601 -0.59 -26.49 10.91
N PRO A 602 -0.79 -25.20 11.22
CA PRO A 602 0.32 -24.25 11.25
C PRO A 602 1.24 -24.55 12.45
N ALA A 603 2.49 -24.09 12.41
CA ALA A 603 3.37 -24.18 13.57
C ALA A 603 2.99 -23.14 14.62
N VAL A 604 2.67 -21.91 14.19
CA VAL A 604 2.20 -20.81 15.03
C VAL A 604 1.16 -20.00 14.26
N MET A 605 0.08 -19.60 14.93
CA MET A 605 -0.93 -18.69 14.39
C MET A 605 -1.49 -17.86 15.54
N ILE A 606 -1.35 -16.53 15.46
CA ILE A 606 -1.73 -15.60 16.54
C ILE A 606 -2.47 -14.41 15.92
N ALA A 607 -3.71 -14.19 16.35
CA ALA A 607 -4.49 -13.00 16.03
C ALA A 607 -4.06 -11.81 16.92
N ASP A 608 -4.46 -10.60 16.52
CA ASP A 608 -4.32 -9.38 17.33
C ASP A 608 -2.86 -9.11 17.79
N LEU A 609 -1.89 -9.44 16.95
CA LEU A 609 -0.47 -9.32 17.26
C LEU A 609 0.27 -8.43 16.25
N VAL A 610 0.91 -7.38 16.77
CA VAL A 610 1.81 -6.48 16.03
C VAL A 610 3.24 -6.93 16.25
N THR A 611 3.99 -7.10 15.17
CA THR A 611 5.34 -7.67 15.23
C THR A 611 6.33 -7.04 14.26
N TYR A 612 7.61 -7.16 14.59
CA TYR A 612 8.71 -7.11 13.63
C TYR A 612 9.56 -8.37 13.76
N GLN A 613 10.27 -8.74 12.71
CA GLN A 613 11.10 -9.93 12.65
C GLN A 613 12.55 -9.59 12.41
N VAL A 614 13.45 -10.32 13.07
CA VAL A 614 14.90 -10.29 12.81
C VAL A 614 15.34 -11.65 12.33
N ILE A 615 16.02 -11.66 11.18
CA ILE A 615 16.61 -12.85 10.59
C ILE A 615 18.12 -12.65 10.57
N ASP A 616 18.85 -13.55 11.21
CA ASP A 616 20.32 -13.59 11.19
C ASP A 616 20.79 -14.78 10.37
N ILE A 617 21.78 -14.56 9.53
CA ILE A 617 22.42 -15.57 8.69
C ILE A 617 23.90 -15.60 9.03
N ASP A 618 24.41 -16.78 9.39
CA ASP A 618 25.82 -17.02 9.66
C ASP A 618 26.23 -18.38 9.07
N GLY A 619 26.78 -18.34 7.86
CA GLY A 619 27.13 -19.54 7.11
C GLY A 619 25.94 -20.48 6.92
N GLY A 620 26.05 -21.70 7.46
CA GLY A 620 25.01 -22.72 7.41
C GLY A 620 23.90 -22.56 8.45
N GLU A 621 23.86 -21.50 9.25
CA GLU A 621 22.81 -21.26 10.24
C GLU A 621 21.97 -20.04 9.89
N LEU A 622 20.64 -20.18 9.98
CA LEU A 622 19.68 -19.09 9.91
C LEU A 622 18.88 -19.06 11.21
N ARG A 623 18.84 -17.91 11.89
CA ARG A 623 18.01 -17.70 13.09
C ARG A 623 16.91 -16.70 12.82
N TYR A 624 15.68 -17.07 13.10
CA TYR A 624 14.50 -16.22 12.98
C TYR A 624 13.95 -15.90 14.37
N ARG A 625 13.62 -14.63 14.62
CA ARG A 625 12.98 -14.16 15.85
C ARG A 625 11.92 -13.11 15.54
N ALA A 626 10.69 -13.34 15.98
CA ALA A 626 9.61 -12.37 15.94
C ALA A 626 9.47 -11.68 17.30
N TYR A 627 9.36 -10.35 17.30
CA TYR A 627 9.24 -9.51 18.47
C TYR A 627 7.93 -8.72 18.43
N ASP A 628 7.28 -8.56 19.58
CA ASP A 628 6.12 -7.68 19.71
C ASP A 628 6.49 -6.21 19.98
N VAL A 629 5.47 -5.37 20.15
CA VAL A 629 5.57 -3.94 20.49
C VAL A 629 6.21 -3.65 21.84
N ASP A 630 6.42 -4.64 22.70
CA ASP A 630 7.15 -4.50 23.97
C ASP A 630 8.59 -5.03 23.87
N GLY A 631 8.95 -5.64 22.74
CA GLY A 631 10.26 -6.26 22.50
C GLY A 631 10.35 -7.68 23.06
N ALA A 632 9.24 -8.32 23.42
CA ALA A 632 9.23 -9.72 23.83
C ALA A 632 9.27 -10.62 22.59
N VAL A 633 10.04 -11.72 22.68
CA VAL A 633 10.07 -12.74 21.63
C VAL A 633 8.79 -13.55 21.69
N VAL A 634 7.99 -13.49 20.63
CA VAL A 634 6.71 -14.21 20.52
C VAL A 634 6.83 -15.53 19.77
N ASP A 635 7.83 -15.64 18.90
CA ASP A 635 8.16 -16.86 18.17
C ASP A 635 9.63 -16.82 17.72
N ALA A 636 10.25 -18.00 17.63
CA ALA A 636 11.61 -18.15 17.17
C ALA A 636 11.88 -19.56 16.65
N PHE A 637 12.73 -19.67 15.64
CA PHE A 637 13.26 -20.95 15.17
C PHE A 637 14.64 -20.75 14.54
N THR A 638 15.36 -21.85 14.36
CA THR A 638 16.64 -21.90 13.66
C THR A 638 16.48 -22.89 12.50
N LEU A 639 17.16 -22.64 11.38
CA LEU A 639 17.39 -23.62 10.33
C LEU A 639 18.89 -23.85 10.21
N GLU A 640 19.28 -25.10 9.98
CA GLU A 640 20.68 -25.48 9.76
C GLU A 640 20.83 -26.18 8.41
N LYS A 641 21.80 -25.74 7.63
CA LYS A 641 22.28 -26.38 6.41
C LYS A 641 23.75 -26.73 6.57
N THR A 642 24.14 -27.91 6.09
CA THR A 642 25.56 -28.19 5.88
C THR A 642 26.02 -27.35 4.67
N PRO A 643 27.01 -26.47 4.81
CA PRO A 643 27.55 -25.74 3.66
C PRO A 643 27.97 -26.74 2.57
N VAL A 644 27.65 -26.42 1.33
CA VAL A 644 28.19 -27.20 0.20
C VAL A 644 29.67 -26.84 0.13
N ASP A 645 30.54 -27.68 0.69
CA ASP A 645 31.97 -27.59 0.38
C ASP A 645 32.11 -27.72 -1.14
N GLU A 646 32.81 -26.78 -1.79
CA GLU A 646 33.25 -26.98 -3.17
C GLU A 646 33.95 -28.35 -3.22
N GLU A 647 33.38 -29.32 -3.94
CA GLU A 647 34.06 -30.59 -4.13
C GLU A 647 35.45 -30.27 -4.70
N GLU A 648 36.51 -30.55 -3.92
CA GLU A 648 37.87 -30.50 -4.44
C GLU A 648 37.88 -31.28 -5.75
N PRO A 649 38.43 -30.72 -6.84
CA PRO A 649 38.42 -31.40 -8.13
C PRO A 649 39.06 -32.77 -7.93
N VAL A 650 38.24 -33.81 -8.09
CA VAL A 650 38.69 -35.20 -8.03
C VAL A 650 39.78 -35.34 -9.07
N ASP A 651 41.02 -35.49 -8.59
CA ASP A 651 42.19 -35.73 -9.42
C ASP A 651 41.86 -36.94 -10.31
N PRO A 652 41.90 -36.81 -11.65
CA PRO A 652 41.50 -37.90 -12.52
C PRO A 652 42.38 -39.12 -12.23
N GLU A 653 41.75 -40.28 -12.00
CA GLU A 653 42.45 -41.54 -11.77
C GLU A 653 43.55 -41.74 -12.83
N PRO A 654 44.76 -42.18 -12.42
CA PRO A 654 45.85 -42.38 -13.37
C PRO A 654 45.46 -43.45 -14.40
N GLU A 655 45.59 -43.12 -15.68
CA GLU A 655 45.33 -44.06 -16.78
C GLU A 655 46.12 -45.37 -16.60
N PRO A 656 45.51 -46.54 -16.88
CA PRO A 656 46.19 -47.82 -16.75
C PRO A 656 47.35 -47.95 -17.75
N GLU A 657 48.52 -48.38 -17.25
CA GLU A 657 49.73 -48.57 -18.06
C GLU A 657 49.48 -49.49 -19.28
N PRO A 658 50.05 -49.17 -20.46
CA PRO A 658 49.92 -50.02 -21.63
C PRO A 658 50.72 -51.33 -21.46
N PRO A 659 50.20 -52.48 -21.97
CA PRO A 659 50.86 -53.77 -21.80
C PRO A 659 52.15 -53.88 -22.63
N ALA A 660 53.12 -54.58 -22.05
CA ALA A 660 54.46 -54.79 -22.57
C ALA A 660 54.50 -55.43 -23.98
N SER A 661 55.39 -54.91 -24.82
CA SER A 661 55.71 -55.43 -26.15
C SER A 661 56.40 -56.80 -26.10
N GLY A 662 55.72 -57.85 -26.56
CA GLY A 662 56.30 -59.14 -26.92
C GLY A 662 56.22 -59.36 -28.44
N GLY A 663 57.37 -59.55 -29.08
CA GLY A 663 57.53 -59.53 -30.54
C GLY A 663 57.06 -60.76 -31.32
N GLY A 664 57.21 -60.66 -32.65
CA GLY A 664 57.18 -61.82 -33.55
C GLY A 664 56.59 -61.55 -34.93
N SER A 665 57.48 -61.30 -35.90
CA SER A 665 57.48 -61.73 -37.32
C SER A 665 56.17 -61.88 -38.12
N GLY A 666 56.15 -61.29 -39.33
CA GLY A 666 55.30 -61.73 -40.43
C GLY A 666 55.02 -60.61 -41.43
N GLY A 667 55.42 -60.78 -42.68
CA GLY A 667 55.42 -59.73 -43.70
C GLY A 667 54.18 -59.69 -44.59
N GLY A 668 54.13 -58.64 -45.42
CA GLY A 668 53.43 -58.64 -46.72
C GLY A 668 52.20 -57.73 -46.84
N GLY A 669 52.31 -56.70 -47.68
CA GLY A 669 51.32 -56.47 -48.74
C GLY A 669 50.33 -55.30 -48.62
N TRP A 670 50.54 -54.29 -49.49
CA TRP A 670 49.58 -53.52 -50.31
C TRP A 670 48.34 -52.81 -49.70
N GLY A 671 48.32 -51.47 -49.87
CA GLY A 671 47.24 -50.75 -50.61
C GLY A 671 46.04 -50.18 -49.81
N PRO A 672 45.39 -49.10 -50.28
CA PRO A 672 44.97 -47.98 -49.42
C PRO A 672 43.45 -47.76 -49.29
N GLY A 673 43.03 -46.97 -48.29
CA GLY A 673 41.66 -46.45 -48.20
C GLY A 673 41.32 -45.62 -46.95
N LEU A 674 41.33 -44.30 -47.14
CA LEU A 674 40.41 -43.26 -46.61
C LEU A 674 39.79 -43.38 -45.19
N LEU A 675 40.07 -42.37 -44.33
CA LEU A 675 39.17 -41.26 -43.89
C LEU A 675 39.33 -40.84 -42.41
N LEU A 676 39.24 -39.51 -42.24
CA LEU A 676 38.85 -38.71 -41.06
C LEU A 676 39.88 -38.52 -39.92
N ALA A 677 40.55 -37.36 -39.98
CA ALA A 677 41.22 -36.72 -38.87
C ALA A 677 40.25 -35.75 -38.15
N GLY A 678 39.98 -36.01 -36.88
CA GLY A 678 39.50 -35.01 -35.92
C GLY A 678 40.70 -34.52 -35.10
N ALA A 679 41.00 -33.23 -35.16
CA ALA A 679 42.05 -32.60 -34.38
C ALA A 679 41.45 -31.54 -33.43
N LEU A 680 41.92 -31.61 -32.20
CA LEU A 680 41.71 -30.71 -31.07
C LEU A 680 41.88 -29.23 -31.45
N LEU A 681 41.17 -28.35 -30.73
CA LEU A 681 41.63 -26.97 -30.53
C LEU A 681 41.24 -26.43 -29.15
N LEU A 682 42.29 -26.14 -28.39
CA LEU A 682 42.35 -25.44 -27.12
C LEU A 682 41.71 -24.04 -27.20
N TRP A 683 40.93 -23.68 -26.18
CA TRP A 683 40.40 -22.33 -26.00
C TRP A 683 41.37 -21.47 -25.18
N ARG A 684 41.94 -20.43 -25.80
CA ARG A 684 42.61 -19.32 -25.12
C ARG A 684 41.73 -18.07 -25.22
N ARG A 685 41.27 -17.56 -24.08
CA ARG A 685 40.60 -16.25 -23.96
C ARG A 685 41.60 -15.11 -24.18
N ARG A 686 41.22 -14.12 -25.00
CA ARG A 686 41.67 -12.72 -24.90
C ARG A 686 40.50 -11.78 -25.22
N PRO A 687 40.44 -10.59 -24.59
CA PRO A 687 39.28 -9.71 -24.59
C PRO A 687 39.24 -8.81 -25.83
N ARG A 688 38.04 -8.39 -26.25
CA ARG A 688 37.87 -7.32 -27.24
C ARG A 688 36.86 -6.27 -26.78
N ARG A 689 37.38 -5.03 -26.76
CA ARG A 689 36.67 -3.75 -26.75
C ARG A 689 35.56 -3.67 -27.82
N ARG A 690 34.46 -2.99 -27.48
CA ARG A 690 33.58 -2.20 -28.37
C ARG A 690 33.30 -0.89 -27.62
N GLY A 691 33.35 0.32 -28.17
CA GLY A 691 33.20 0.74 -29.56
C GLY A 691 31.84 1.43 -29.70
N VAL A 692 31.78 2.71 -29.35
CA VAL A 692 30.63 3.63 -29.50
C VAL A 692 30.33 3.88 -30.98
N SER A 693 29.04 3.87 -31.34
CA SER A 693 28.32 4.81 -32.24
C SER A 693 27.24 4.10 -33.06
N GLY A 694 26.04 4.67 -33.13
CA GLY A 694 25.05 4.32 -34.16
C GLY A 694 23.63 4.71 -33.81
N ALA A 695 23.29 5.99 -33.98
CA ALA A 695 21.90 6.44 -34.10
C ALA A 695 21.27 5.90 -35.39
N CYS A 696 20.00 5.47 -35.34
CA CYS A 696 19.12 5.41 -36.51
C CYS A 696 17.64 5.42 -36.08
N HIS A 697 16.88 6.28 -36.76
CA HIS A 697 15.45 6.54 -36.65
C HIS A 697 14.56 5.32 -36.96
N TYR A 698 13.37 5.30 -36.34
CA TYR A 698 12.25 4.48 -36.78
C TYR A 698 11.08 5.34 -37.26
N HIS A 699 10.64 5.05 -38.48
CA HIS A 699 9.39 5.52 -39.10
C HIS A 699 8.25 4.54 -38.77
N SER A 700 7.06 5.11 -38.59
CA SER A 700 5.74 4.43 -38.62
C SER A 700 5.50 3.74 -39.97
N PRO A 701 4.61 2.73 -40.02
CA PRO A 701 3.40 2.97 -40.80
C PRO A 701 2.11 2.39 -40.21
N GLU A 702 1.03 3.03 -40.65
CA GLU A 702 -0.38 2.80 -40.37
C GLU A 702 -0.95 1.48 -40.94
N LYS A 703 -1.97 0.98 -40.24
CA LYS A 703 -3.28 0.44 -40.70
C LYS A 703 -3.38 -0.25 -42.08
N TYR A 704 -3.93 -1.47 -42.07
CA TYR A 704 -5.06 -1.83 -42.92
C TYR A 704 -6.01 -2.82 -42.20
N TRP A 705 -7.30 -2.51 -42.27
CA TRP A 705 -8.46 -3.29 -41.85
C TRP A 705 -8.84 -4.34 -42.91
N VAL A 706 -9.36 -5.49 -42.45
CA VAL A 706 -10.66 -6.07 -42.87
C VAL A 706 -11.38 -6.51 -41.62
#